data_AF-A0A0E9LW43-F1
#
_entry.id   AF-A0A0E9LW43-F1
#
_cell.length_a   1.000
_cell.length_b   1.000
_cell.length_c   1.000
_cell.angle_alpha   90.00
_cell.angle_beta   90.00
_cell.angle_gamma   90.00
#
_symmetry.space_group_name_H-M   'P 1'
#
loop_
_entity.id
_entity.type
_entity.pdbx_description
1 polymer ?
#
loop_
_entity_poly.entity_id
_entity_poly.type
_entity_poly.pdbx_seq_one_letter_code
_entity_poly.pdbx_strand_id
1 'polypeptide(L)'
;MDASGGSASVYQIEPLLNGVAGNKSAVAQVWSQQYLEFPLKTRNTSIYEINDITTADLDGDGSYELIVKRIAKGWNEDNTNYSYFEAYKLDGTFLWEINVGPNILPDVEINIAAFDFDEDGKAEVFMRSSEGTIFGDGTQIGDTNGDGKTNYRYSVGTTANMQYMNEGPEFLSLIDGETGAELDRVNFIPRGQSSDWGDNYGHRASKFFFGAPYLDGIKPSLFIGRGIYTKTEMRTYDVVNKQLVPRWSFSSGNSGPYYGQGNHNYTIADVDGDGRDEIVWGSMAVDDDGTGLYSTGLGHGDAMHVGDLDPFRKGAEAWRCLENSPHWGTVFHDAGTGEILIHNRTGFDTGRAIAANISDNITGKAMWGGGTMYGATSRNVIPGSGGSENFRIYWDGDLLEELLNHTGFTTTKGYGTGAIYKYGQTQPILLASGAISNNYTKGTPSLQADLFGDWREEVVWRTEDNTAVRIYTTVDPTEHRVYSLMHDHQYRQAIAWQMCGYNQPPHVSFFLGEREGKTVPPPPSTSNRRLVYRGGDWSNGATIWSKEGINVAFADGESILLDASAGVNLSFSLNHEVAPAVMTVNSPNNMVLNAIDGKLGGSMQLIKSGSGSFALNGIHDFSGDTEVWGGLLELEGELINSKVLVEFFGQLGLDGKLGHGLQLRYGAELFVGGVSTSGTSEITGDLILEEGARLKFDVTAETNDVLVVNGDIQLADGAVIEMSLGEGMPLAGTYVLAQLNEGVTFLPEHYEVAGLTGVPYELKQEETQLQLVIREVRSAQTVYWNGVAGGDWNLADAENFRTLENAPTYFVGEDAVVFDDTAPATEVNLTQSVTPASILVNTAGTYRFTGPGAIEGTTGLVKTGTGRLKIENTNAFTGAVDIQEGTIEVASMPNNIGDGALGKASNNAGLLLLNGGTLDITQGGTADRAMTIGAAGGTLQNSGELFWNEAVVGGNLTKIGPGKLILAGHNTHNELIIKEGTVRLLNEETNPGKKVVFEGGVLESYDNSYSYSTWTWNMEVPDGKIGHVYMDGRGDYTGALTGSGALSVYIPFVRTDFRGNWSAFSGTLRFVKSGSGGDFRVDNNFGYPNALVDLGEGVNAYHVSSGTVKLGALRAPAR
;
A
#
# COMPACT_ATOMS: atom_id res chain seq x y z
N MET A 1 -16.21 -16.53 -31.39
CA MET A 1 -16.84 -15.70 -32.44
C MET A 1 -17.51 -16.59 -33.48
N ASP A 2 -18.82 -16.42 -33.70
CA ASP A 2 -19.57 -17.16 -34.73
C ASP A 2 -19.56 -16.37 -36.06
N ALA A 3 -18.74 -16.81 -37.01
CA ALA A 3 -18.63 -16.19 -38.33
C ALA A 3 -19.86 -16.38 -39.22
N SER A 4 -20.78 -17.29 -38.87
CA SER A 4 -22.01 -17.57 -39.62
C SER A 4 -23.24 -16.85 -39.08
N GLY A 5 -23.12 -16.20 -37.92
CA GLY A 5 -24.20 -15.47 -37.26
C GLY A 5 -24.61 -14.21 -38.02
N GLY A 6 -25.89 -13.84 -37.92
CA GLY A 6 -26.45 -12.60 -38.45
C GLY A 6 -27.31 -11.87 -37.41
N SER A 7 -27.86 -10.70 -37.74
CA SER A 7 -28.66 -9.88 -36.81
C SER A 7 -29.97 -10.52 -36.33
N ALA A 8 -30.44 -11.57 -37.01
CA ALA A 8 -31.62 -12.35 -36.59
C ALA A 8 -31.25 -13.64 -35.86
N SER A 9 -29.95 -13.93 -35.67
CA SER A 9 -29.50 -15.08 -34.90
C SER A 9 -29.89 -14.93 -33.43
N VAL A 10 -30.05 -16.07 -32.77
CA VAL A 10 -30.25 -16.16 -31.33
C VAL A 10 -29.29 -17.20 -30.76
N TYR A 11 -28.78 -16.96 -29.56
CA TYR A 11 -27.77 -17.80 -28.93
C TYR A 11 -28.24 -18.33 -27.58
N GLN A 12 -27.76 -19.53 -27.23
CA GLN A 12 -27.86 -20.13 -25.91
C GLN A 12 -26.56 -20.87 -25.62
N ILE A 13 -26.17 -20.90 -24.35
CA ILE A 13 -24.99 -21.62 -23.86
C ILE A 13 -25.48 -22.82 -23.02
N GLU A 14 -24.78 -23.94 -23.13
CA GLU A 14 -25.05 -25.16 -22.36
C GLU A 14 -23.75 -25.60 -21.68
N PRO A 15 -23.67 -25.60 -20.34
CA PRO A 15 -22.47 -26.04 -19.65
C PRO A 15 -22.32 -27.57 -19.80
N LEU A 16 -21.10 -28.04 -20.03
CA LEU A 16 -20.76 -29.46 -20.03
C LEU A 16 -19.99 -29.79 -18.74
N LEU A 17 -20.68 -30.42 -17.78
CA LEU A 17 -20.09 -30.85 -16.52
C LEU A 17 -19.76 -32.34 -16.63
N ASN A 18 -18.48 -32.70 -16.60
CA ASN A 18 -18.00 -34.09 -16.77
C ASN A 18 -18.56 -34.78 -18.02
N GLY A 19 -18.70 -34.02 -19.13
CA GLY A 19 -19.26 -34.50 -20.39
C GLY A 19 -20.79 -34.61 -20.42
N VAL A 20 -21.48 -34.24 -19.34
CA VAL A 20 -22.95 -34.20 -19.26
C VAL A 20 -23.43 -32.77 -19.48
N ALA A 21 -24.36 -32.61 -20.43
CA ALA A 21 -24.98 -31.33 -20.73
C ALA A 21 -25.92 -30.88 -19.62
N GLY A 22 -25.73 -29.65 -19.13
CA GLY A 22 -26.58 -29.01 -18.14
C GLY A 22 -27.76 -28.25 -18.75
N ASN A 23 -28.38 -27.37 -17.97
CA ASN A 23 -29.48 -26.53 -18.47
C ASN A 23 -28.94 -25.46 -19.43
N LYS A 24 -29.69 -25.21 -20.52
CA LYS A 24 -29.41 -24.12 -21.44
C LYS A 24 -29.68 -22.78 -20.78
N SER A 25 -28.87 -21.78 -21.11
CA SER A 25 -29.09 -20.38 -20.74
C SER A 25 -30.40 -19.83 -21.32
N ALA A 26 -30.82 -18.67 -20.82
CA ALA A 26 -31.80 -17.83 -21.51
C ALA A 26 -31.33 -17.51 -22.95
N VAL A 27 -32.29 -17.21 -23.82
CA VAL A 27 -32.02 -16.87 -25.23
C VAL A 27 -31.48 -15.45 -25.30
N ALA A 28 -30.26 -15.29 -25.84
CA ALA A 28 -29.66 -13.99 -26.11
C ALA A 28 -29.88 -13.55 -27.56
N GLN A 29 -30.31 -12.30 -27.77
CA GLN A 29 -30.46 -11.69 -29.09
C GLN A 29 -29.21 -10.89 -29.47
N VAL A 30 -28.90 -10.82 -30.77
CA VAL A 30 -27.77 -10.04 -31.28
C VAL A 30 -28.05 -8.54 -31.18
N TRP A 31 -27.17 -7.81 -30.51
CA TRP A 31 -27.19 -6.35 -30.52
C TRP A 31 -26.63 -5.81 -31.82
N SER A 32 -27.28 -4.78 -32.37
CA SER A 32 -26.82 -4.13 -33.61
C SER A 32 -25.66 -3.15 -33.43
N GLN A 33 -25.33 -2.85 -32.17
CA GLN A 33 -24.26 -1.95 -31.74
C GLN A 33 -23.46 -2.65 -30.63
N GLN A 34 -22.26 -2.15 -30.33
CA GLN A 34 -21.44 -2.61 -29.20
C GLN A 34 -22.02 -2.23 -27.81
N TYR A 35 -23.17 -1.56 -27.79
CA TYR A 35 -23.83 -1.17 -26.56
C TYR A 35 -25.32 -1.54 -26.58
N LEU A 36 -25.83 -1.82 -25.38
CA LEU A 36 -27.25 -1.84 -25.07
C LEU A 36 -27.69 -0.42 -24.69
N GLU A 37 -28.75 0.08 -25.32
CA GLU A 37 -29.34 1.40 -25.01
C GLU A 37 -30.80 1.23 -24.66
N PHE A 38 -31.23 1.84 -23.55
CA PHE A 38 -32.64 1.97 -23.23
C PHE A 38 -32.96 3.35 -22.63
N PRO A 39 -34.13 3.93 -22.95
CA PRO A 39 -34.55 5.20 -22.40
C PRO A 39 -34.94 5.04 -20.93
N LEU A 40 -34.54 6.01 -20.11
CA LEU A 40 -35.00 6.10 -18.73
C LEU A 40 -36.36 6.83 -18.67
N LYS A 41 -37.02 6.78 -17.51
CA LYS A 41 -38.24 7.54 -17.24
C LYS A 41 -38.05 9.01 -17.61
N THR A 42 -38.99 9.53 -18.39
CA THR A 42 -38.88 10.89 -18.94
C THR A 42 -38.92 11.94 -17.82
N ARG A 43 -37.89 12.79 -17.77
CA ARG A 43 -37.80 13.96 -16.87
C ARG A 43 -37.35 15.19 -17.65
N ASN A 44 -37.58 16.36 -17.06
CA ASN A 44 -37.09 17.61 -17.63
C ASN A 44 -35.55 17.66 -17.53
N THR A 45 -34.86 17.44 -18.66
CA THR A 45 -33.39 17.38 -18.75
C THR A 45 -32.69 18.71 -18.47
N SER A 46 -33.42 19.83 -18.48
CA SER A 46 -32.88 21.12 -17.98
C SER A 46 -32.76 21.19 -16.47
N ILE A 47 -33.52 20.35 -15.75
CA ILE A 47 -33.57 20.29 -14.27
C ILE A 47 -32.81 19.07 -13.75
N TYR A 48 -32.99 17.90 -14.38
CA TYR A 48 -32.48 16.63 -13.90
C TYR A 48 -31.30 16.14 -14.73
N GLU A 49 -30.30 15.57 -14.08
CA GLU A 49 -29.13 14.94 -14.67
C GLU A 49 -29.06 13.46 -14.27
N ILE A 50 -28.88 12.56 -15.25
CA ILE A 50 -28.49 11.16 -14.98
C ILE A 50 -27.05 11.20 -14.46
N ASN A 51 -26.74 10.46 -13.42
CA ASN A 51 -25.43 10.51 -12.79
C ASN A 51 -24.94 9.09 -12.45
N ASP A 52 -24.33 8.90 -11.28
CA ASP A 52 -23.80 7.59 -10.86
C ASP A 52 -24.90 6.52 -10.75
N ILE A 53 -24.49 5.26 -10.95
CA ILE A 53 -25.32 4.06 -10.94
C ILE A 53 -24.63 3.02 -10.06
N THR A 54 -25.41 2.25 -9.30
CA THR A 54 -24.97 0.95 -8.73
C THR A 54 -25.88 -0.15 -9.24
N THR A 55 -25.54 -1.39 -8.93
CA THR A 55 -26.19 -2.58 -9.49
C THR A 55 -26.35 -3.68 -8.44
N ALA A 56 -27.47 -4.39 -8.47
CA ALA A 56 -27.73 -5.58 -7.67
C ALA A 56 -28.88 -6.37 -8.28
N ASP A 57 -28.99 -7.67 -7.98
CA ASP A 57 -30.14 -8.49 -8.37
C ASP A 57 -31.28 -8.23 -7.38
N LEU A 58 -32.28 -7.46 -7.80
CA LEU A 58 -33.33 -6.95 -6.93
C LEU A 58 -34.52 -7.90 -6.83
N ASP A 59 -34.67 -8.86 -7.75
CA ASP A 59 -35.81 -9.77 -7.79
C ASP A 59 -35.46 -11.27 -7.82
N GLY A 60 -34.17 -11.60 -7.78
CA GLY A 60 -33.62 -12.94 -7.61
C GLY A 60 -33.65 -13.77 -8.88
N ASP A 61 -33.66 -13.13 -10.05
CA ASP A 61 -33.69 -13.81 -11.35
C ASP A 61 -32.28 -14.18 -11.88
N GLY A 62 -31.22 -13.74 -11.19
CA GLY A 62 -29.82 -13.95 -11.55
C GLY A 62 -29.27 -12.91 -12.52
N SER A 63 -30.02 -11.84 -12.81
CA SER A 63 -29.58 -10.69 -13.62
C SER A 63 -29.55 -9.43 -12.74
N TYR A 64 -28.60 -8.54 -12.99
CA TYR A 64 -28.56 -7.28 -12.25
C TYR A 64 -29.57 -6.25 -12.76
N GLU A 65 -30.16 -5.48 -11.85
CA GLU A 65 -30.85 -4.23 -12.12
C GLU A 65 -29.92 -3.02 -11.88
N LEU A 66 -30.16 -1.93 -12.63
CA LEU A 66 -29.49 -0.65 -12.41
C LEU A 66 -30.29 0.25 -11.47
N ILE A 67 -29.63 0.77 -10.43
CA ILE A 67 -30.17 1.83 -9.55
C ILE A 67 -29.53 3.16 -9.94
N VAL A 68 -30.31 4.03 -10.55
CA VAL A 68 -29.85 5.26 -11.21
C VAL A 68 -30.04 6.48 -10.31
N LYS A 69 -28.97 7.25 -10.08
CA LYS A 69 -29.01 8.57 -9.44
C LYS A 69 -29.45 9.64 -10.44
N ARG A 70 -30.55 10.34 -10.12
CA ARG A 70 -31.05 11.53 -10.85
C ARG A 70 -30.87 12.78 -9.98
N ILE A 71 -29.87 13.61 -10.31
CA ILE A 71 -29.58 14.85 -9.56
C ILE A 71 -30.46 16.00 -10.06
N ALA A 72 -31.13 16.70 -9.14
CA ALA A 72 -31.91 17.91 -9.44
C ALA A 72 -31.07 19.19 -9.29
N LYS A 73 -31.13 20.10 -10.27
CA LYS A 73 -30.41 21.37 -10.22
C LYS A 73 -31.04 22.37 -9.24
N GLY A 74 -30.18 22.95 -8.40
CA GLY A 74 -30.50 24.04 -7.48
C GLY A 74 -31.10 23.56 -6.16
N TRP A 75 -30.71 24.19 -5.05
CA TRP A 75 -31.18 23.79 -3.73
C TRP A 75 -31.48 25.03 -2.87
N ASN A 76 -32.72 25.49 -2.92
CA ASN A 76 -33.23 26.59 -2.09
C ASN A 76 -34.63 26.25 -1.59
N GLU A 77 -35.13 26.98 -0.60
CA GLU A 77 -36.39 26.70 0.08
C GLU A 77 -37.60 26.65 -0.88
N ASP A 78 -37.60 27.47 -1.93
CA ASP A 78 -38.67 27.58 -2.93
C ASP A 78 -38.63 26.49 -4.01
N ASN A 79 -37.52 25.75 -4.15
CA ASN A 79 -37.38 24.74 -5.19
C ASN A 79 -38.20 23.50 -4.84
N THR A 80 -39.07 23.05 -5.75
CA THR A 80 -39.90 21.85 -5.58
C THR A 80 -39.36 20.63 -6.35
N ASN A 81 -38.24 20.79 -7.04
CA ASN A 81 -37.53 19.69 -7.68
C ASN A 81 -36.53 19.07 -6.70
N TYR A 82 -36.62 17.76 -6.50
CA TYR A 82 -35.77 16.98 -5.58
C TYR A 82 -35.07 15.87 -6.35
N SER A 83 -33.93 15.38 -5.88
CA SER A 83 -33.24 14.25 -6.54
C SER A 83 -34.03 12.95 -6.41
N TYR A 84 -33.71 11.97 -7.27
CA TYR A 84 -34.35 10.66 -7.26
C TYR A 84 -33.32 9.54 -7.35
N PHE A 85 -33.68 8.38 -6.82
CA PHE A 85 -33.13 7.09 -7.22
C PHE A 85 -34.20 6.31 -8.00
N GLU A 86 -33.83 5.64 -9.08
CA GLU A 86 -34.73 4.92 -9.96
C GLU A 86 -34.15 3.53 -10.29
N ALA A 87 -34.95 2.47 -10.17
CA ALA A 87 -34.51 1.12 -10.50
C ALA A 87 -35.05 0.64 -11.86
N TYR A 88 -34.18 -0.01 -12.64
CA TYR A 88 -34.50 -0.55 -13.96
C TYR A 88 -33.87 -1.91 -14.19
N LYS A 89 -34.61 -2.83 -14.81
CA LYS A 89 -34.02 -4.03 -15.44
C LYS A 89 -33.18 -3.63 -16.66
N LEU A 90 -32.27 -4.51 -17.08
CA LEU A 90 -31.42 -4.27 -18.26
C LEU A 90 -32.20 -4.13 -19.58
N ASP A 91 -33.45 -4.61 -19.64
CA ASP A 91 -34.34 -4.39 -20.78
C ASP A 91 -35.05 -3.01 -20.79
N GLY A 92 -34.77 -2.18 -19.78
CA GLY A 92 -35.36 -0.85 -19.59
C GLY A 92 -36.69 -0.85 -18.84
N THR A 93 -37.15 -1.99 -18.32
CA THR A 93 -38.34 -2.06 -17.46
C THR A 93 -38.10 -1.26 -16.18
N PHE A 94 -38.90 -0.19 -15.99
CA PHE A 94 -38.91 0.60 -14.78
C PHE A 94 -39.58 -0.17 -13.63
N LEU A 95 -38.91 -0.25 -12.48
CA LEU A 95 -39.43 -0.90 -11.27
C LEU A 95 -40.05 0.12 -10.31
N TRP A 96 -39.23 1.03 -9.78
CA TRP A 96 -39.65 2.02 -8.78
C TRP A 96 -38.79 3.29 -8.82
N GLU A 97 -39.27 4.34 -8.13
CA GLU A 97 -38.51 5.56 -7.85
C GLU A 97 -38.60 5.92 -6.37
N ILE A 98 -37.51 6.46 -5.82
CA ILE A 98 -37.48 7.09 -4.49
C ILE A 98 -37.22 8.57 -4.69
N ASN A 99 -38.11 9.42 -4.19
CA ASN A 99 -37.90 10.86 -4.11
C ASN A 99 -37.22 11.19 -2.79
N VAL A 100 -36.01 11.73 -2.83
CA VAL A 100 -35.21 11.95 -1.60
C VAL A 100 -35.68 13.15 -0.77
N GLY A 101 -36.67 13.89 -1.27
CA GLY A 101 -37.27 15.01 -0.57
C GLY A 101 -36.38 16.26 -0.50
N PRO A 102 -36.81 17.28 0.26
CA PRO A 102 -36.13 18.58 0.32
C PRO A 102 -34.81 18.56 1.11
N ASN A 103 -34.62 17.55 1.96
CA ASN A 103 -33.62 17.54 3.02
C ASN A 103 -32.31 16.81 2.65
N ILE A 104 -32.21 16.31 1.42
CA ILE A 104 -30.99 15.71 0.89
C ILE A 104 -30.46 16.64 -0.21
N LEU A 105 -29.22 17.09 -0.05
CA LEU A 105 -28.54 18.00 -0.97
C LEU A 105 -28.28 17.28 -2.32
N PRO A 106 -28.55 17.91 -3.48
CA PRO A 106 -28.27 17.35 -4.79
C PRO A 106 -26.79 17.55 -5.17
N ASP A 107 -25.89 16.77 -4.56
CA ASP A 107 -24.45 16.78 -4.86
C ASP A 107 -23.87 15.37 -5.02
N VAL A 108 -22.55 15.22 -4.96
CA VAL A 108 -21.86 13.93 -5.08
C VAL A 108 -22.01 13.03 -3.84
N GLU A 109 -22.46 13.58 -2.70
CA GLU A 109 -22.55 12.87 -1.42
C GLU A 109 -23.94 12.21 -1.22
N ILE A 110 -24.83 12.29 -2.22
CA ILE A 110 -26.08 11.53 -2.25
C ILE A 110 -25.84 10.14 -2.83
N ASN A 111 -25.79 9.16 -1.93
CA ASN A 111 -25.43 7.79 -2.24
C ASN A 111 -26.61 6.83 -1.98
N ILE A 112 -26.54 5.66 -2.61
CA ILE A 112 -27.41 4.50 -2.38
C ILE A 112 -26.54 3.25 -2.60
N ALA A 113 -26.78 2.19 -1.85
CA ALA A 113 -26.08 0.93 -2.03
C ALA A 113 -27.07 -0.23 -1.93
N ALA A 114 -26.73 -1.35 -2.57
CA ALA A 114 -27.59 -2.51 -2.67
C ALA A 114 -26.79 -3.81 -2.58
N PHE A 115 -27.30 -4.74 -1.77
CA PHE A 115 -26.73 -6.06 -1.51
C PHE A 115 -27.80 -6.98 -0.92
N ASP A 116 -27.67 -8.29 -1.11
CA ASP A 116 -28.50 -9.30 -0.42
C ASP A 116 -27.93 -9.53 0.98
N PHE A 117 -28.48 -8.83 1.97
CA PHE A 117 -27.98 -8.83 3.34
C PHE A 117 -28.53 -9.98 4.19
N ASP A 118 -29.70 -10.51 3.86
CA ASP A 118 -30.30 -11.63 4.61
C ASP A 118 -30.24 -12.99 3.90
N GLU A 119 -29.58 -13.04 2.74
CA GLU A 119 -29.29 -14.23 1.92
C GLU A 119 -30.55 -14.91 1.37
N ASP A 120 -31.61 -14.15 1.09
CA ASP A 120 -32.84 -14.69 0.49
C ASP A 120 -32.80 -14.79 -1.04
N GLY A 121 -31.69 -14.35 -1.65
CA GLY A 121 -31.47 -14.33 -3.08
C GLY A 121 -31.89 -13.03 -3.76
N LYS A 122 -32.36 -12.03 -3.01
CA LYS A 122 -32.73 -10.70 -3.52
C LYS A 122 -32.03 -9.61 -2.73
N ALA A 123 -31.47 -8.63 -3.43
CA ALA A 123 -30.80 -7.53 -2.77
C ALA A 123 -31.79 -6.56 -2.10
N GLU A 124 -31.50 -6.17 -0.86
CA GLU A 124 -32.05 -4.96 -0.28
C GLU A 124 -31.25 -3.74 -0.71
N VAL A 125 -31.88 -2.59 -0.54
CA VAL A 125 -31.33 -1.28 -0.84
C VAL A 125 -31.28 -0.46 0.44
N PHE A 126 -30.26 0.40 0.60
CA PHE A 126 -30.22 1.33 1.72
C PHE A 126 -29.65 2.68 1.33
N MET A 127 -30.12 3.71 2.03
CA MET A 127 -29.65 5.08 1.84
C MET A 127 -29.89 5.95 3.08
N ARG A 128 -29.19 7.08 3.14
CA ARG A 128 -29.55 8.18 4.05
C ARG A 128 -30.87 8.80 3.59
N SER A 129 -31.86 8.81 4.47
CA SER A 129 -33.16 9.45 4.25
C SER A 129 -33.42 10.55 5.29
N SER A 130 -34.47 11.33 5.07
CA SER A 130 -34.91 12.39 5.97
C SER A 130 -36.42 12.63 5.80
N GLU A 131 -37.00 13.47 6.65
CA GLU A 131 -38.40 13.90 6.50
C GLU A 131 -38.64 14.43 5.08
N GLY A 132 -39.80 14.10 4.50
CA GLY A 132 -40.12 14.42 3.11
C GLY A 132 -39.61 13.43 2.06
N THR A 133 -38.82 12.40 2.44
CA THR A 133 -38.49 11.28 1.53
C THR A 133 -39.77 10.50 1.19
N ILE A 134 -39.94 10.11 -0.08
CA ILE A 134 -41.06 9.30 -0.58
C ILE A 134 -40.49 8.04 -1.24
N PHE A 135 -40.91 6.87 -0.76
CA PHE A 135 -40.45 5.55 -1.21
C PHE A 135 -41.25 5.04 -2.42
N GLY A 136 -40.82 3.90 -2.98
CA GLY A 136 -41.37 3.31 -4.20
C GLY A 136 -42.85 2.93 -4.11
N ASP A 137 -43.34 2.64 -2.90
CA ASP A 137 -44.75 2.38 -2.60
C ASP A 137 -45.59 3.65 -2.39
N GLY A 138 -44.95 4.84 -2.42
CA GLY A 138 -45.56 6.13 -2.16
C GLY A 138 -45.60 6.54 -0.69
N THR A 139 -45.07 5.73 0.23
CA THR A 139 -44.98 6.07 1.65
C THR A 139 -44.02 7.24 1.84
N GLN A 140 -44.42 8.24 2.61
CA GLN A 140 -43.64 9.45 2.88
C GLN A 140 -43.23 9.53 4.36
N ILE A 141 -41.97 9.88 4.62
CA ILE A 141 -41.52 10.23 5.98
C ILE A 141 -42.12 11.59 6.38
N GLY A 142 -43.00 11.57 7.37
CA GLY A 142 -43.65 12.78 7.92
C GLY A 142 -42.76 13.57 8.89
N ASP A 143 -43.38 14.44 9.68
CA ASP A 143 -42.75 15.11 10.82
C ASP A 143 -42.60 14.10 11.99
N THR A 144 -41.39 13.61 12.16
CA THR A 144 -40.99 12.57 13.11
C THR A 144 -40.53 13.13 14.45
N ASN A 145 -40.05 14.38 14.48
CA ASN A 145 -39.55 15.03 15.69
C ASN A 145 -40.61 15.93 16.37
N GLY A 146 -41.74 16.16 15.70
CA GLY A 146 -42.89 16.93 16.20
C GLY A 146 -42.68 18.45 16.20
N ASP A 147 -41.75 18.98 15.40
CA ASP A 147 -41.44 20.40 15.35
C ASP A 147 -42.33 21.21 14.39
N GLY A 148 -43.22 20.53 13.66
CA GLY A 148 -44.15 21.11 12.71
C GLY A 148 -43.54 21.42 11.33
N LYS A 149 -42.32 20.96 11.05
CA LYS A 149 -41.60 21.17 9.78
C LYS A 149 -41.22 19.84 9.15
N THR A 150 -41.06 19.85 7.83
CA THR A 150 -40.54 18.71 7.04
C THR A 150 -39.58 19.17 5.94
N ASN A 151 -39.30 20.47 5.84
CA ASN A 151 -38.36 21.07 4.91
C ASN A 151 -37.43 21.99 5.72
N TYR A 152 -36.16 21.62 5.81
CA TYR A 152 -35.15 22.30 6.62
C TYR A 152 -34.14 23.10 5.79
N ARG A 153 -34.42 23.34 4.50
CA ARG A 153 -33.56 24.14 3.61
C ARG A 153 -33.44 25.61 3.98
N TYR A 154 -34.15 26.08 5.01
CA TYR A 154 -33.92 27.39 5.62
C TYR A 154 -32.65 27.42 6.48
N SER A 155 -32.21 26.26 7.01
CA SER A 155 -31.02 26.12 7.88
C SER A 155 -29.81 25.64 7.08
N VAL A 156 -29.43 26.46 6.11
CA VAL A 156 -28.34 26.18 5.18
C VAL A 156 -27.10 26.95 5.58
N GLY A 157 -26.00 26.24 5.78
CA GLY A 157 -24.68 26.85 5.83
C GLY A 157 -24.18 27.04 4.40
N THR A 158 -23.64 28.21 4.10
CA THR A 158 -23.20 28.56 2.74
C THR A 158 -21.73 28.93 2.72
N THR A 159 -21.01 28.43 1.73
CA THR A 159 -19.78 29.05 1.22
C THR A 159 -20.09 29.75 -0.10
N ALA A 160 -19.09 30.38 -0.73
CA ALA A 160 -19.27 31.01 -2.05
C ALA A 160 -19.77 30.03 -3.13
N ASN A 161 -19.53 28.72 -2.96
CA ASN A 161 -19.72 27.72 -4.01
C ASN A 161 -20.62 26.53 -3.60
N MET A 162 -20.95 26.36 -2.31
CA MET A 162 -21.64 25.17 -1.81
C MET A 162 -22.61 25.49 -0.67
N GLN A 163 -23.60 24.61 -0.50
CA GLN A 163 -24.65 24.70 0.50
C GLN A 163 -24.66 23.40 1.31
N TYR A 164 -24.91 23.47 2.61
CA TYR A 164 -24.94 22.30 3.50
C TYR A 164 -26.11 22.35 4.46
N MET A 165 -26.69 21.20 4.76
CA MET A 165 -27.79 21.07 5.70
C MET A 165 -27.26 21.02 7.14
N ASN A 166 -27.77 21.89 8.03
CA ASN A 166 -27.34 21.93 9.43
C ASN A 166 -28.44 21.51 10.44
N GLU A 167 -29.71 21.52 10.06
CA GLU A 167 -30.85 21.07 10.90
C GLU A 167 -31.60 19.89 10.29
N GLY A 168 -32.65 19.41 10.95
CA GLY A 168 -33.51 18.32 10.46
C GLY A 168 -33.04 16.91 10.87
N PRO A 169 -33.98 15.97 11.12
CA PRO A 169 -33.66 14.56 11.36
C PRO A 169 -33.00 13.88 10.16
N GLU A 170 -32.09 12.95 10.44
CA GLU A 170 -31.41 12.11 9.44
C GLU A 170 -31.56 10.65 9.83
N PHE A 171 -31.94 9.82 8.86
CA PHE A 171 -32.19 8.40 9.06
C PHE A 171 -31.37 7.53 8.12
N LEU A 172 -31.18 6.28 8.51
CA LEU A 172 -30.81 5.19 7.63
C LEU A 172 -32.08 4.38 7.37
N SER A 173 -32.50 4.29 6.11
CA SER A 173 -33.63 3.46 5.71
C SER A 173 -33.13 2.22 4.97
N LEU A 174 -33.62 1.06 5.40
CA LEU A 174 -33.54 -0.22 4.70
C LEU A 174 -34.77 -0.34 3.80
N ILE A 175 -34.58 -0.79 2.57
CA ILE A 175 -35.55 -0.68 1.49
C ILE A 175 -35.59 -2.00 0.73
N ASP A 176 -36.79 -2.46 0.42
CA ASP A 176 -37.03 -3.63 -0.41
C ASP A 176 -36.55 -3.38 -1.84
N GLY A 177 -35.66 -4.23 -2.36
CA GLY A 177 -35.06 -4.01 -3.67
C GLY A 177 -36.04 -4.11 -4.82
N GLU A 178 -37.03 -5.01 -4.76
CA GLU A 178 -37.97 -5.22 -5.86
C GLU A 178 -39.01 -4.10 -5.97
N THR A 179 -39.47 -3.56 -4.82
CA THR A 179 -40.59 -2.61 -4.75
C THR A 179 -40.20 -1.19 -4.41
N GLY A 180 -39.00 -0.98 -3.85
CA GLY A 180 -38.54 0.32 -3.37
C GLY A 180 -39.26 0.79 -2.08
N ALA A 181 -39.99 -0.09 -1.40
CA ALA A 181 -40.71 0.20 -0.15
C ALA A 181 -39.76 0.21 1.06
N GLU A 182 -39.98 1.09 2.05
CA GLU A 182 -39.21 1.11 3.29
C GLU A 182 -39.53 -0.13 4.14
N LEU A 183 -38.51 -0.93 4.46
CA LEU A 183 -38.59 -2.11 5.31
C LEU A 183 -38.37 -1.74 6.78
N ASP A 184 -37.34 -0.97 7.05
CA ASP A 184 -36.97 -0.53 8.40
C ASP A 184 -36.25 0.83 8.38
N ARG A 185 -36.24 1.51 9.53
CA ARG A 185 -35.60 2.82 9.69
C ARG A 185 -35.00 3.01 11.08
N VAL A 186 -33.73 3.41 11.10
CA VAL A 186 -33.02 3.85 12.32
C VAL A 186 -32.47 5.27 12.15
N ASN A 187 -32.03 5.89 13.25
CA ASN A 187 -31.33 7.18 13.15
C ASN A 187 -29.97 7.00 12.46
N PHE A 188 -29.63 7.93 11.56
CA PHE A 188 -28.31 7.96 10.93
C PHE A 188 -27.22 8.30 11.96
N ILE A 189 -25.93 8.24 11.57
CA ILE A 189 -24.83 8.76 12.39
C ILE A 189 -25.14 10.22 12.73
N PRO A 190 -25.27 10.60 14.02
CA PRO A 190 -25.73 11.92 14.41
C PRO A 190 -24.86 13.04 13.85
N ARG A 191 -25.50 14.09 13.32
CA ARG A 191 -24.81 15.30 12.89
C ARG A 191 -24.16 16.03 14.06
N GLY A 192 -24.84 16.14 15.21
CA GLY A 192 -24.40 17.05 16.27
C GLY A 192 -24.38 18.50 15.81
N GLN A 193 -23.45 19.29 16.33
CA GLN A 193 -23.15 20.62 15.80
C GLN A 193 -22.12 20.50 14.69
N SER A 194 -22.20 21.33 13.65
CA SER A 194 -21.21 21.30 12.55
C SER A 194 -19.78 21.49 13.08
N SER A 195 -19.61 22.29 14.15
CA SER A 195 -18.33 22.54 14.81
C SER A 195 -17.65 21.29 15.34
N ASP A 196 -18.42 20.25 15.65
CA ASP A 196 -17.91 18.96 16.12
C ASP A 196 -17.09 18.24 15.02
N TRP A 197 -17.29 18.64 13.76
CA TRP A 197 -16.57 18.16 12.59
C TRP A 197 -15.53 19.16 12.09
N GLY A 198 -15.20 20.21 12.85
CA GLY A 198 -14.13 21.14 12.50
C GLY A 198 -14.51 22.32 11.59
N ASP A 199 -15.79 22.56 11.31
CA ASP A 199 -16.26 23.82 10.72
C ASP A 199 -17.65 24.26 11.19
N ASN A 200 -18.04 25.52 10.97
CA ASN A 200 -19.31 26.05 11.45
C ASN A 200 -20.41 26.13 10.37
N TYR A 201 -20.20 25.51 9.21
CA TYR A 201 -21.12 25.63 8.06
C TYR A 201 -21.61 24.30 7.50
N GLY A 202 -21.05 23.16 7.92
CA GLY A 202 -21.59 21.82 7.68
C GLY A 202 -20.87 21.00 6.62
N HIS A 203 -19.74 21.47 6.07
CA HIS A 203 -19.04 20.76 4.99
C HIS A 203 -18.46 19.43 5.46
N ARG A 204 -17.66 19.44 6.52
CA ARG A 204 -17.02 18.22 7.04
C ARG A 204 -18.02 17.24 7.64
N ALA A 205 -19.16 17.75 8.13
CA ALA A 205 -20.27 16.95 8.62
C ALA A 205 -21.10 16.28 7.51
N SER A 206 -20.89 16.63 6.23
CA SER A 206 -21.73 16.17 5.11
C SER A 206 -20.97 15.27 4.14
N LYS A 207 -20.10 14.40 4.67
CA LYS A 207 -19.34 13.39 3.90
C LYS A 207 -19.86 12.01 4.28
N PHE A 208 -20.37 11.25 3.33
CA PHE A 208 -21.13 10.01 3.60
C PHE A 208 -20.72 8.85 2.70
N PHE A 209 -20.60 7.65 3.26
CA PHE A 209 -20.10 6.48 2.53
C PHE A 209 -20.87 5.22 2.92
N PHE A 210 -21.14 4.35 1.95
CA PHE A 210 -21.99 3.15 2.08
C PHE A 210 -21.32 1.93 1.44
N GLY A 211 -21.43 0.76 2.08
CA GLY A 211 -20.83 -0.50 1.61
C GLY A 211 -21.47 -1.73 2.28
N ALA A 212 -20.99 -2.92 1.94
CA ALA A 212 -21.58 -4.19 2.38
C ALA A 212 -20.57 -5.24 2.91
N PRO A 213 -19.60 -4.88 3.79
CA PRO A 213 -18.48 -5.75 4.18
C PRO A 213 -18.91 -7.08 4.81
N TYR A 214 -18.16 -8.15 4.56
CA TYR A 214 -18.31 -9.46 5.21
C TYR A 214 -17.56 -9.48 6.54
N LEU A 215 -18.12 -8.81 7.56
CA LEU A 215 -17.49 -8.61 8.88
C LEU A 215 -17.49 -9.88 9.78
N ASP A 216 -18.09 -10.98 9.33
CA ASP A 216 -17.92 -12.30 9.93
C ASP A 216 -17.29 -13.31 8.96
N GLY A 217 -16.89 -12.83 7.79
CA GLY A 217 -16.32 -13.61 6.69
C GLY A 217 -17.34 -14.48 5.92
N ILE A 218 -18.62 -14.43 6.27
CA ILE A 218 -19.68 -15.29 5.70
C ILE A 218 -20.85 -14.47 5.14
N LYS A 219 -21.37 -13.52 5.90
CA LYS A 219 -22.53 -12.71 5.57
C LYS A 219 -22.15 -11.24 5.39
N PRO A 220 -22.71 -10.55 4.38
CA PRO A 220 -22.53 -9.12 4.25
C PRO A 220 -23.27 -8.38 5.38
N SER A 221 -22.58 -7.43 6.02
CA SER A 221 -23.15 -6.44 6.92
C SER A 221 -23.33 -5.12 6.17
N LEU A 222 -24.33 -4.33 6.55
CA LEU A 222 -24.51 -2.98 6.04
C LEU A 222 -23.55 -2.01 6.73
N PHE A 223 -22.77 -1.25 5.97
CA PHE A 223 -21.82 -0.25 6.46
C PHE A 223 -22.23 1.19 6.11
N ILE A 224 -22.12 2.10 7.09
CA ILE A 224 -22.21 3.55 6.89
C ILE A 224 -21.04 4.30 7.56
N GLY A 225 -20.49 5.30 6.87
CA GLY A 225 -19.46 6.20 7.38
C GLY A 225 -19.84 7.68 7.25
N ARG A 226 -19.31 8.52 8.15
CA ARG A 226 -19.47 9.98 8.15
C ARG A 226 -18.16 10.70 8.52
N GLY A 227 -17.77 11.68 7.70
CA GLY A 227 -16.59 12.54 7.96
C GLY A 227 -15.25 11.93 7.54
N ILE A 228 -14.34 12.78 7.02
CA ILE A 228 -13.03 12.37 6.44
C ILE A 228 -11.87 13.30 6.80
N TYR A 229 -12.10 14.62 6.83
CA TYR A 229 -11.05 15.63 7.03
C TYR A 229 -10.59 15.80 8.47
N THR A 230 -11.43 15.40 9.42
CA THR A 230 -11.22 15.63 10.86
C THR A 230 -11.79 14.44 11.63
N LYS A 231 -12.95 14.61 12.26
CA LYS A 231 -13.70 13.54 12.90
C LYS A 231 -14.24 12.58 11.84
N THR A 232 -14.08 11.28 12.09
CA THR A 232 -14.65 10.16 11.34
C THR A 232 -15.49 9.31 12.28
N GLU A 233 -16.67 8.92 11.84
CA GLU A 233 -17.60 8.05 12.56
C GLU A 233 -18.08 6.96 11.60
N MET A 234 -18.19 5.72 12.07
CA MET A 234 -18.70 4.59 11.30
C MET A 234 -19.68 3.77 12.11
N ARG A 235 -20.63 3.12 11.44
CA ARG A 235 -21.55 2.15 12.04
C ARG A 235 -21.83 1.03 11.06
N THR A 236 -22.03 -0.16 11.63
CA THR A 236 -22.39 -1.36 10.90
C THR A 236 -23.66 -1.98 11.46
N TYR A 237 -24.42 -2.65 10.59
CA TYR A 237 -25.67 -3.33 10.93
C TYR A 237 -25.75 -4.67 10.20
N ASP A 238 -26.26 -5.69 10.88
CA ASP A 238 -26.72 -6.91 10.24
C ASP A 238 -28.21 -6.76 9.89
N VAL A 239 -28.66 -7.38 8.79
CA VAL A 239 -30.09 -7.43 8.44
C VAL A 239 -30.66 -8.75 8.91
N VAL A 240 -31.58 -8.68 9.88
CA VAL A 240 -32.19 -9.88 10.48
C VAL A 240 -33.71 -9.75 10.42
N ASN A 241 -34.37 -10.63 9.67
CA ASN A 241 -35.81 -10.56 9.40
C ASN A 241 -36.22 -9.18 8.83
N LYS A 242 -35.47 -8.68 7.85
CA LYS A 242 -35.67 -7.36 7.23
C LYS A 242 -35.63 -6.17 8.22
N GLN A 243 -34.86 -6.28 9.30
CA GLN A 243 -34.61 -5.20 10.28
C GLN A 243 -33.12 -4.94 10.48
N LEU A 244 -32.77 -3.68 10.73
CA LEU A 244 -31.40 -3.24 11.00
C LEU A 244 -31.01 -3.53 12.45
N VAL A 245 -30.07 -4.46 12.64
CA VAL A 245 -29.52 -4.81 13.95
C VAL A 245 -28.10 -4.26 14.08
N PRO A 246 -27.82 -3.32 14.99
CA PRO A 246 -26.48 -2.76 15.14
C PRO A 246 -25.43 -3.82 15.46
N ARG A 247 -24.28 -3.77 14.78
CA ARG A 247 -23.14 -4.65 15.02
C ARG A 247 -22.04 -3.93 15.82
N TRP A 248 -21.38 -2.94 15.23
CA TRP A 248 -20.41 -2.10 15.94
C TRP A 248 -20.45 -0.64 15.50
N SER A 249 -19.73 0.21 16.23
CA SER A 249 -19.51 1.62 15.88
C SER A 249 -18.07 2.04 16.16
N PHE A 250 -17.50 2.83 15.27
CA PHE A 250 -16.15 3.40 15.39
C PHE A 250 -16.21 4.93 15.44
N SER A 251 -15.33 5.55 16.23
CA SER A 251 -15.13 7.00 16.26
C SER A 251 -13.64 7.33 16.36
N SER A 252 -13.15 8.20 15.48
CA SER A 252 -11.80 8.75 15.59
C SER A 252 -11.64 9.72 16.78
N GLY A 253 -12.74 10.14 17.40
CA GLY A 253 -12.76 11.31 18.28
C GLY A 253 -12.38 12.60 17.55
N ASN A 254 -12.03 13.64 18.32
CA ASN A 254 -11.65 14.97 17.81
C ASN A 254 -10.13 15.19 17.70
N SER A 255 -9.35 14.13 17.93
CA SER A 255 -7.89 14.11 17.91
C SER A 255 -7.41 12.66 17.99
N GLY A 256 -6.17 12.38 17.58
CA GLY A 256 -5.57 11.05 17.68
C GLY A 256 -5.16 10.50 16.33
N PRO A 257 -4.66 9.25 16.26
CA PRO A 257 -4.06 8.71 15.05
C PRO A 257 -5.07 8.56 13.89
N TYR A 258 -6.33 8.27 14.19
CA TYR A 258 -7.39 8.07 13.20
C TYR A 258 -8.11 9.37 12.77
N TYR A 259 -7.74 10.51 13.35
CA TYR A 259 -8.34 11.80 13.03
C TYR A 259 -7.78 12.35 11.71
N GLY A 260 -8.65 12.70 10.76
CA GLY A 260 -8.31 13.38 9.51
C GLY A 260 -7.63 12.52 8.45
N GLN A 261 -7.87 11.21 8.49
CA GLN A 261 -7.18 10.24 7.64
C GLN A 261 -8.00 9.80 6.42
N GLY A 262 -9.30 10.08 6.39
CA GLY A 262 -10.20 9.58 5.35
C GLY A 262 -9.97 10.22 3.99
N ASN A 263 -10.20 9.46 2.93
CA ASN A 263 -10.25 9.97 1.56
C ASN A 263 -11.68 10.37 1.16
N HIS A 264 -11.84 10.99 -0.01
CA HIS A 264 -13.14 11.09 -0.68
C HIS A 264 -13.69 9.74 -1.19
N ASN A 265 -13.06 8.63 -0.81
CA ASN A 265 -13.34 7.27 -1.21
C ASN A 265 -12.69 6.34 -0.19
N TYR A 266 -12.96 5.05 -0.30
CA TYR A 266 -12.45 4.02 0.59
C TYR A 266 -12.51 2.67 -0.12
N THR A 267 -11.93 1.63 0.46
CA THR A 267 -12.03 0.26 -0.02
C THR A 267 -12.45 -0.67 1.11
N ILE A 268 -13.14 -1.75 0.76
CA ILE A 268 -13.47 -2.86 1.64
C ILE A 268 -12.70 -4.06 1.11
N ALA A 269 -11.86 -4.68 1.94
CA ALA A 269 -11.04 -5.82 1.58
C ALA A 269 -10.55 -6.54 2.84
N ASP A 270 -10.39 -7.87 2.75
CA ASP A 270 -9.58 -8.67 3.67
C ASP A 270 -8.09 -8.34 3.45
N VAL A 271 -7.52 -7.55 4.35
CA VAL A 271 -6.14 -7.04 4.24
C VAL A 271 -5.19 -7.72 5.22
N ASP A 272 -5.70 -8.41 6.24
CA ASP A 272 -4.89 -9.15 7.21
C ASP A 272 -4.92 -10.68 7.03
N GLY A 273 -5.80 -11.17 6.17
CA GLY A 273 -5.93 -12.56 5.74
C GLY A 273 -6.79 -13.42 6.65
N ASP A 274 -7.54 -12.86 7.61
CA ASP A 274 -8.38 -13.63 8.54
C ASP A 274 -9.72 -14.10 7.92
N GLY A 275 -9.97 -13.74 6.66
CA GLY A 275 -11.14 -14.12 5.89
C GLY A 275 -12.32 -13.17 6.04
N ARG A 276 -12.14 -12.02 6.70
CA ARG A 276 -13.15 -10.99 6.93
C ARG A 276 -12.73 -9.69 6.27
N ASP A 277 -13.71 -8.84 6.05
CA ASP A 277 -13.47 -7.56 5.36
C ASP A 277 -13.15 -6.44 6.35
N GLU A 278 -12.01 -5.77 6.15
CA GLU A 278 -11.68 -4.51 6.83
C GLU A 278 -12.17 -3.30 6.02
N ILE A 279 -12.20 -2.14 6.68
CA ILE A 279 -12.51 -0.85 6.06
C ILE A 279 -11.21 -0.05 5.87
N VAL A 280 -10.64 -0.10 4.67
CA VAL A 280 -9.48 0.73 4.30
C VAL A 280 -9.95 2.14 3.97
N TRP A 281 -9.71 3.07 4.87
CA TRP A 281 -10.27 4.42 4.90
C TRP A 281 -9.21 5.51 4.64
N GLY A 282 -8.62 5.50 3.45
CA GLY A 282 -7.57 6.45 3.08
C GLY A 282 -6.25 6.15 3.80
N SER A 283 -5.87 6.99 4.77
CA SER A 283 -4.62 6.86 5.56
C SER A 283 -4.75 5.95 6.77
N MET A 284 -5.89 5.28 6.94
CA MET A 284 -6.12 4.38 8.06
C MET A 284 -6.93 3.17 7.62
N ALA A 285 -6.93 2.12 8.44
CA ALA A 285 -7.85 1.00 8.32
C ALA A 285 -8.57 0.75 9.66
N VAL A 286 -9.82 0.30 9.57
CA VAL A 286 -10.65 -0.14 10.70
C VAL A 286 -10.92 -1.63 10.50
N ASP A 287 -10.72 -2.39 11.57
CA ASP A 287 -10.79 -3.84 11.61
C ASP A 287 -12.23 -4.37 11.48
N ASP A 288 -12.40 -5.66 11.20
CA ASP A 288 -13.71 -6.33 11.03
C ASP A 288 -14.61 -6.16 12.27
N ASP A 289 -14.00 -6.05 13.44
CA ASP A 289 -14.64 -5.89 14.75
C ASP A 289 -14.91 -4.42 15.15
N GLY A 290 -14.50 -3.47 14.30
CA GLY A 290 -14.66 -2.03 14.52
C GLY A 290 -13.56 -1.37 15.35
N THR A 291 -12.50 -2.09 15.71
CA THR A 291 -11.29 -1.50 16.28
C THR A 291 -10.43 -0.86 15.19
N GLY A 292 -9.51 0.03 15.57
CA GLY A 292 -8.61 0.64 14.59
C GLY A 292 -7.42 -0.28 14.31
N LEU A 293 -7.22 -0.70 13.06
CA LEU A 293 -6.13 -1.59 12.65
C LEU A 293 -4.80 -0.83 12.57
N TYR A 294 -4.74 0.22 11.74
CA TYR A 294 -3.60 1.15 11.69
C TYR A 294 -3.99 2.55 11.21
N SER A 295 -3.09 3.50 11.44
CA SER A 295 -3.09 4.80 10.75
C SER A 295 -1.66 5.16 10.32
N THR A 296 -1.49 5.51 9.06
CA THR A 296 -0.20 5.99 8.51
C THR A 296 0.11 7.42 8.96
N GLY A 297 -0.91 8.17 9.41
CA GLY A 297 -0.78 9.57 9.81
C GLY A 297 -0.57 10.55 8.65
N LEU A 298 -0.69 10.11 7.40
CA LEU A 298 -0.41 10.94 6.21
C LEU A 298 -1.58 11.82 5.78
N GLY A 299 -2.76 11.63 6.37
CA GLY A 299 -3.92 12.50 6.19
C GLY A 299 -4.78 12.21 4.96
N HIS A 300 -5.55 13.22 4.53
CA HIS A 300 -6.56 13.14 3.49
C HIS A 300 -5.97 12.98 2.07
N GLY A 301 -6.77 12.40 1.17
CA GLY A 301 -6.49 12.27 -0.26
C GLY A 301 -7.73 12.03 -1.12
N ASP A 302 -7.51 12.01 -2.44
CA ASP A 302 -8.57 12.10 -3.47
C ASP A 302 -8.74 10.82 -4.32
N ALA A 303 -7.78 9.90 -4.24
CA ALA A 303 -7.76 8.65 -4.97
C ALA A 303 -7.02 7.56 -4.17
N MET A 304 -7.45 6.30 -4.30
CA MET A 304 -6.84 5.14 -3.66
C MET A 304 -7.12 3.86 -4.43
N HIS A 305 -6.14 2.96 -4.47
CA HIS A 305 -6.19 1.65 -5.11
C HIS A 305 -5.67 0.62 -4.13
N VAL A 306 -6.48 -0.39 -3.81
CA VAL A 306 -6.15 -1.45 -2.86
C VAL A 306 -6.36 -2.79 -3.54
N GLY A 307 -5.45 -3.73 -3.34
CA GLY A 307 -5.49 -5.09 -3.88
C GLY A 307 -4.10 -5.70 -3.92
N ASP A 308 -3.95 -6.82 -4.63
CA ASP A 308 -2.64 -7.39 -4.96
C ASP A 308 -1.95 -6.53 -6.03
N LEU A 309 -1.15 -5.54 -5.58
CA LEU A 309 -0.45 -4.59 -6.46
C LEU A 309 0.98 -5.09 -6.75
N ASP A 310 1.65 -5.67 -5.74
CA ASP A 310 2.88 -6.44 -5.90
C ASP A 310 2.67 -7.95 -5.67
N PRO A 311 2.52 -8.74 -6.74
CA PRO A 311 2.27 -10.18 -6.63
C PRO A 311 3.42 -10.98 -6.02
N PHE A 312 4.61 -10.37 -5.84
CA PHE A 312 5.79 -10.96 -5.20
C PHE A 312 5.94 -10.53 -3.74
N ARG A 313 4.93 -9.86 -3.18
CA ARG A 313 4.79 -9.65 -1.75
C ARG A 313 3.53 -10.35 -1.26
N LYS A 314 3.58 -10.98 -0.08
CA LYS A 314 2.39 -11.57 0.52
C LYS A 314 1.52 -10.47 1.12
N GLY A 315 0.21 -10.55 0.88
CA GLY A 315 -0.79 -9.59 1.39
C GLY A 315 -1.20 -8.56 0.34
N ALA A 316 -2.12 -7.67 0.70
CA ALA A 316 -2.55 -6.58 -0.17
C ALA A 316 -1.73 -5.30 0.07
N GLU A 317 -1.72 -4.42 -0.92
CA GLU A 317 -1.13 -3.08 -0.79
C GLU A 317 -2.12 -1.98 -1.17
N ALA A 318 -1.81 -0.75 -0.76
CA ALA A 318 -2.56 0.45 -1.06
C ALA A 318 -1.68 1.50 -1.73
N TRP A 319 -2.06 1.95 -2.92
CA TRP A 319 -1.49 3.11 -3.62
C TRP A 319 -2.46 4.28 -3.61
N ARG A 320 -2.01 5.46 -3.17
CA ARG A 320 -2.89 6.63 -3.05
C ARG A 320 -2.17 7.97 -3.13
N CYS A 321 -2.96 9.01 -3.34
CA CYS A 321 -2.50 10.39 -3.37
C CYS A 321 -2.83 11.13 -2.06
N LEU A 322 -2.13 12.24 -1.80
CA LEU A 322 -2.18 12.99 -0.54
C LEU A 322 -2.37 14.50 -0.78
N GLU A 323 -3.35 15.09 -0.09
CA GLU A 323 -3.71 16.51 -0.15
C GLU A 323 -3.13 17.32 1.04
N ASN A 324 -2.65 16.66 2.09
CA ASN A 324 -2.23 17.34 3.31
C ASN A 324 -0.74 17.74 3.31
N SER A 325 -0.47 19.01 3.63
CA SER A 325 0.88 19.47 3.98
C SER A 325 1.33 18.90 5.34
N PRO A 326 2.61 18.53 5.53
CA PRO A 326 3.72 18.57 4.58
C PRO A 326 3.92 17.28 3.77
N HIS A 327 2.93 16.38 3.76
CA HIS A 327 3.00 15.03 3.19
C HIS A 327 2.50 14.92 1.74
N TRP A 328 2.09 16.03 1.13
CA TRP A 328 1.76 16.16 -0.29
C TRP A 328 2.53 15.22 -1.21
N GLY A 329 1.80 14.44 -2.00
CA GLY A 329 2.40 13.49 -2.93
C GLY A 329 1.61 12.20 -3.08
N THR A 330 2.33 11.09 -3.20
CA THR A 330 1.77 9.74 -3.31
C THR A 330 2.44 8.78 -2.33
N VAL A 331 1.71 7.76 -1.91
CA VAL A 331 2.17 6.75 -0.97
C VAL A 331 1.75 5.37 -1.44
N PHE A 332 2.69 4.42 -1.33
CA PHE A 332 2.49 2.99 -1.44
C PHE A 332 2.74 2.37 -0.08
N HIS A 333 1.78 1.64 0.47
CA HIS A 333 1.91 1.03 1.79
C HIS A 333 1.24 -0.34 1.85
N ASP A 334 1.67 -1.18 2.79
CA ASP A 334 1.04 -2.46 3.13
C ASP A 334 -0.39 -2.20 3.63
N ALA A 335 -1.38 -2.82 2.99
CA ALA A 335 -2.78 -2.53 3.27
C ALA A 335 -3.28 -3.08 4.62
N GLY A 336 -2.61 -4.07 5.21
CA GLY A 336 -2.97 -4.67 6.51
C GLY A 336 -2.18 -4.11 7.69
N THR A 337 -0.95 -3.63 7.48
CA THR A 337 -0.08 -3.13 8.57
C THR A 337 0.13 -1.61 8.55
N GLY A 338 -0.08 -0.97 7.40
CA GLY A 338 0.24 0.45 7.21
C GLY A 338 1.72 0.75 6.99
N GLU A 339 2.58 -0.26 6.85
CA GLU A 339 4.01 -0.10 6.57
C GLU A 339 4.23 0.66 5.26
N ILE A 340 4.97 1.77 5.31
CA ILE A 340 5.24 2.61 4.14
C ILE A 340 6.33 1.97 3.28
N LEU A 341 5.97 1.59 2.06
CA LEU A 341 6.88 0.98 1.08
C LEU A 341 7.48 2.05 0.16
N ILE A 342 6.69 3.03 -0.25
CA ILE A 342 7.14 4.20 -1.02
C ILE A 342 6.40 5.43 -0.51
N HIS A 343 7.10 6.54 -0.30
CA HIS A 343 6.49 7.84 -0.09
C HIS A 343 7.17 8.88 -0.98
N ASN A 344 6.48 9.27 -2.05
CA ASN A 344 6.95 10.29 -2.99
C ASN A 344 6.34 11.64 -2.62
N ARG A 345 7.17 12.56 -2.10
CA ARG A 345 6.74 13.92 -1.74
C ARG A 345 6.88 14.88 -2.93
N THR A 346 5.76 15.42 -3.39
CA THR A 346 5.73 16.35 -4.53
C THR A 346 5.77 17.82 -4.10
N GLY A 347 5.40 18.10 -2.84
CA GLY A 347 5.35 19.46 -2.29
C GLY A 347 4.13 20.28 -2.70
N PHE A 348 3.13 19.65 -3.33
CA PHE A 348 1.84 20.24 -3.68
C PHE A 348 0.73 19.17 -3.64
N ASP A 349 -0.51 19.61 -3.48
CA ASP A 349 -1.67 18.71 -3.53
C ASP A 349 -1.66 17.82 -4.78
N THR A 350 -1.56 16.51 -4.54
CA THR A 350 -1.64 15.52 -5.58
C THR A 350 -3.05 14.96 -5.59
N GLY A 351 -3.93 15.54 -6.41
CA GLY A 351 -5.36 15.20 -6.41
C GLY A 351 -5.75 13.96 -7.22
N ARG A 352 -4.79 13.17 -7.71
CA ARG A 352 -5.01 11.92 -8.47
C ARG A 352 -3.86 10.93 -8.29
N ALA A 353 -4.21 9.65 -8.35
CA ALA A 353 -3.29 8.52 -8.45
C ALA A 353 -4.02 7.37 -9.15
N ILE A 354 -3.27 6.40 -9.67
CA ILE A 354 -3.79 5.15 -10.24
C ILE A 354 -2.74 4.03 -10.14
N ALA A 355 -3.22 2.80 -9.97
CA ALA A 355 -2.43 1.57 -10.05
C ALA A 355 -3.08 0.60 -11.05
N ALA A 356 -2.30 0.07 -12.00
CA ALA A 356 -2.75 -0.84 -13.05
C ALA A 356 -1.58 -1.64 -13.65
N ASN A 357 -1.80 -2.91 -13.99
CA ASN A 357 -0.90 -3.76 -14.77
C ASN A 357 -1.00 -3.39 -16.25
N ILE A 358 -0.18 -2.46 -16.73
CA ILE A 358 -0.33 -1.86 -18.06
C ILE A 358 0.64 -2.42 -19.12
N SER A 359 1.60 -3.26 -18.73
CA SER A 359 2.69 -3.71 -19.61
C SER A 359 3.48 -4.86 -19.01
N ASP A 360 3.67 -5.95 -19.76
CA ASP A 360 4.53 -7.09 -19.39
C ASP A 360 6.03 -6.77 -19.29
N ASN A 361 6.44 -5.51 -19.50
CA ASN A 361 7.79 -5.04 -19.21
C ASN A 361 7.96 -4.52 -17.76
N ILE A 362 6.86 -4.42 -17.01
CA ILE A 362 6.81 -3.95 -15.63
C ILE A 362 6.37 -5.15 -14.79
N THR A 363 7.17 -5.55 -13.81
CA THR A 363 6.75 -6.61 -12.87
C THR A 363 5.77 -6.02 -11.85
N GLY A 364 4.64 -6.70 -11.65
CA GLY A 364 3.52 -6.20 -10.85
C GLY A 364 2.85 -4.98 -11.49
N LYS A 365 1.99 -4.29 -10.75
CA LYS A 365 1.29 -3.12 -11.29
C LYS A 365 2.22 -1.91 -11.43
N ALA A 366 2.00 -1.10 -12.46
CA ALA A 366 2.51 0.26 -12.52
C ALA A 366 1.65 1.17 -11.64
N MET A 367 2.27 2.11 -10.93
CA MET A 367 1.59 3.04 -10.02
C MET A 367 2.06 4.46 -10.30
N TRP A 368 1.15 5.41 -10.51
CA TRP A 368 1.54 6.80 -10.76
C TRP A 368 0.55 7.81 -10.18
N GLY A 369 1.06 9.03 -10.02
CA GLY A 369 0.35 10.22 -9.55
C GLY A 369 1.37 11.33 -9.27
N GLY A 370 0.97 12.59 -9.43
CA GLY A 370 1.85 13.74 -9.16
C GLY A 370 3.09 13.82 -10.07
N GLY A 371 3.03 13.19 -11.25
CA GLY A 371 4.06 13.26 -12.29
C GLY A 371 5.18 12.21 -12.21
N THR A 372 5.12 11.27 -11.27
CA THR A 372 6.09 10.16 -11.17
C THR A 372 5.38 8.80 -11.23
N MET A 373 5.98 7.85 -11.93
CA MET A 373 5.49 6.46 -12.04
C MET A 373 6.50 5.52 -11.40
N TYR A 374 6.01 4.51 -10.69
CA TYR A 374 6.77 3.47 -10.02
C TYR A 374 6.27 2.09 -10.47
N GLY A 375 7.15 1.07 -10.43
CA GLY A 375 6.73 -0.33 -10.51
C GLY A 375 6.50 -0.88 -9.12
N ALA A 376 5.34 -1.50 -8.87
CA ALA A 376 4.96 -2.01 -7.56
C ALA A 376 5.99 -2.99 -7.01
N THR A 377 6.40 -3.99 -7.77
CA THR A 377 7.42 -4.96 -7.34
C THR A 377 8.82 -4.33 -7.25
N SER A 378 9.24 -3.63 -8.32
CA SER A 378 10.60 -3.11 -8.42
C SER A 378 10.94 -1.99 -7.43
N ARG A 379 9.91 -1.30 -6.90
CA ARG A 379 9.98 -0.06 -6.10
C ARG A 379 10.70 1.12 -6.77
N ASN A 380 11.11 0.97 -8.03
CA ASN A 380 11.89 1.95 -8.76
C ASN A 380 11.00 2.87 -9.59
N VAL A 381 11.50 4.09 -9.85
CA VAL A 381 10.88 5.02 -10.79
C VAL A 381 10.96 4.44 -12.21
N ILE A 382 9.83 4.40 -12.90
CA ILE A 382 9.75 4.00 -14.30
C ILE A 382 9.67 5.26 -15.17
N PRO A 383 10.63 5.46 -16.10
CA PRO A 383 10.60 6.62 -16.99
C PRO A 383 9.39 6.59 -17.93
N GLY A 384 8.70 7.72 -18.09
CA GLY A 384 7.58 7.87 -19.00
C GLY A 384 6.29 8.32 -18.30
N SER A 385 5.17 8.26 -19.01
CA SER A 385 3.85 8.55 -18.47
C SER A 385 2.97 7.31 -18.59
N GLY A 386 2.33 6.91 -17.49
CA GLY A 386 1.38 5.81 -17.45
C GLY A 386 0.07 6.09 -18.19
N GLY A 387 -0.24 7.36 -18.49
CA GLY A 387 -1.50 7.77 -19.11
C GLY A 387 -2.44 8.46 -18.13
N SER A 388 -3.76 8.30 -18.31
CA SER A 388 -4.77 8.97 -17.48
C SER A 388 -4.84 8.43 -16.06
N GLU A 389 -5.01 9.33 -15.09
CA GLU A 389 -5.17 9.03 -13.67
C GLU A 389 -6.66 9.09 -13.28
N ASN A 390 -7.43 8.09 -13.70
CA ASN A 390 -8.86 7.97 -13.41
C ASN A 390 -9.23 6.50 -13.10
N PHE A 391 -9.84 5.77 -14.04
CA PHE A 391 -10.20 4.36 -13.83
C PHE A 391 -9.23 3.44 -14.59
N ARG A 392 -8.96 2.27 -14.00
CA ARG A 392 -8.45 1.09 -14.71
C ARG A 392 -9.63 0.27 -15.22
N ILE A 393 -9.46 -0.52 -16.27
CA ILE A 393 -10.49 -1.43 -16.76
C ILE A 393 -9.89 -2.64 -17.48
N TYR A 394 -10.46 -3.84 -17.29
CA TYR A 394 -10.23 -4.97 -18.19
C TYR A 394 -11.18 -4.89 -19.38
N TRP A 395 -10.65 -4.58 -20.57
CA TRP A 395 -11.47 -4.33 -21.76
C TRP A 395 -11.12 -5.21 -22.95
N ASP A 396 -9.84 -5.35 -23.31
CA ASP A 396 -9.46 -6.11 -24.51
C ASP A 396 -9.31 -7.62 -24.24
N GLY A 397 -8.40 -8.31 -24.93
CA GLY A 397 -8.28 -9.77 -24.87
C GLY A 397 -7.18 -10.28 -23.94
N ASP A 398 -6.24 -9.44 -23.55
CA ASP A 398 -5.08 -9.81 -22.73
C ASP A 398 -5.37 -9.62 -21.22
N LEU A 399 -4.38 -9.93 -20.38
CA LEU A 399 -4.48 -9.78 -18.91
C LEU A 399 -4.02 -8.40 -18.39
N LEU A 400 -3.64 -7.49 -19.29
CA LEU A 400 -3.29 -6.13 -18.92
C LEU A 400 -4.56 -5.30 -18.71
N GLU A 401 -4.39 -4.20 -17.99
CA GLU A 401 -5.44 -3.26 -17.64
C GLU A 401 -5.34 -2.04 -18.56
N GLU A 402 -6.47 -1.66 -19.15
CA GLU A 402 -6.67 -0.44 -19.89
C GLU A 402 -7.01 0.73 -18.95
N LEU A 403 -7.04 1.94 -19.50
CA LEU A 403 -7.37 3.16 -18.77
C LEU A 403 -8.67 3.74 -19.27
N LEU A 404 -9.64 3.91 -18.37
CA LEU A 404 -10.93 4.52 -18.63
C LEU A 404 -10.93 5.98 -18.14
N ASN A 405 -11.27 6.89 -19.05
CA ASN A 405 -11.46 8.30 -18.75
C ASN A 405 -12.45 8.95 -19.75
N HIS A 406 -12.30 10.25 -19.99
CA HIS A 406 -13.02 10.99 -21.02
C HIS A 406 -12.09 11.80 -21.94
N THR A 407 -12.63 12.30 -23.05
CA THR A 407 -11.96 13.24 -23.94
C THR A 407 -12.87 14.41 -24.32
N GLY A 408 -12.27 15.53 -24.72
CA GLY A 408 -13.00 16.72 -25.16
C GLY A 408 -13.72 17.51 -24.04
N PHE A 409 -13.33 17.30 -22.78
CA PHE A 409 -13.85 18.07 -21.64
C PHE A 409 -13.55 19.57 -21.80
N THR A 410 -14.53 20.40 -21.43
CA THR A 410 -14.34 21.84 -21.24
C THR A 410 -15.15 22.29 -20.04
N THR A 411 -14.67 23.31 -19.33
CA THR A 411 -15.37 23.88 -18.16
C THR A 411 -16.76 24.41 -18.50
N THR A 412 -16.98 24.85 -19.74
CA THR A 412 -18.30 25.33 -20.23
C THR A 412 -19.30 24.19 -20.44
N LYS A 413 -18.85 23.02 -20.94
CA LYS A 413 -19.72 21.85 -21.10
C LYS A 413 -19.95 21.15 -19.77
N GLY A 414 -18.88 21.04 -18.97
CA GLY A 414 -18.88 20.32 -17.71
C GLY A 414 -18.86 18.79 -17.84
N TYR A 415 -18.58 18.27 -19.03
CA TYR A 415 -18.44 16.83 -19.30
C TYR A 415 -17.54 16.60 -20.52
N GLY A 416 -17.04 15.38 -20.67
CA GLY A 416 -16.35 14.87 -21.86
C GLY A 416 -17.01 13.58 -22.38
N THR A 417 -16.64 13.17 -23.60
CA THR A 417 -17.05 11.88 -24.20
C THR A 417 -16.29 10.74 -23.53
N GLY A 418 -16.97 9.67 -23.12
CA GLY A 418 -16.33 8.49 -22.52
C GLY A 418 -15.31 7.83 -23.45
N ALA A 419 -14.17 7.40 -22.91
CA ALA A 419 -13.07 6.84 -23.69
C ALA A 419 -12.26 5.80 -22.90
N ILE A 420 -11.82 4.75 -23.59
CA ILE A 420 -10.89 3.71 -23.06
C ILE A 420 -9.61 3.77 -23.88
N TYR A 421 -8.46 3.70 -23.20
CA TYR A 421 -7.12 3.77 -23.78
C TYR A 421 -6.30 2.54 -23.40
N LYS A 422 -5.58 1.97 -24.37
CA LYS A 422 -4.50 1.00 -24.10
C LYS A 422 -3.20 1.76 -23.87
N TYR A 423 -2.40 1.31 -22.90
CA TYR A 423 -1.09 1.90 -22.64
C TYR A 423 -0.20 1.91 -23.89
N GLY A 424 0.58 2.98 -24.07
CA GLY A 424 1.40 3.20 -25.26
C GLY A 424 0.62 3.66 -26.50
N GLN A 425 -0.72 3.70 -26.48
CA GLN A 425 -1.53 4.21 -27.60
C GLN A 425 -1.97 5.66 -27.38
N THR A 426 -1.95 6.45 -28.46
CA THR A 426 -2.34 7.87 -28.42
C THR A 426 -3.82 8.11 -28.70
N GLN A 427 -4.50 7.16 -29.34
CA GLN A 427 -5.93 7.21 -29.62
C GLN A 427 -6.65 6.22 -28.70
N PRO A 428 -7.90 6.53 -28.31
CA PRO A 428 -8.69 5.59 -27.53
C PRO A 428 -9.02 4.35 -28.38
N ILE A 429 -9.01 3.18 -27.74
CA ILE A 429 -9.47 1.91 -28.33
C ILE A 429 -11.00 1.84 -28.35
N LEU A 430 -11.67 2.59 -27.47
CA LEU A 430 -13.10 2.87 -27.52
C LEU A 430 -13.35 4.36 -27.32
N LEU A 431 -14.10 4.99 -28.23
CA LEU A 431 -14.67 6.32 -28.05
C LEU A 431 -16.19 6.24 -28.07
N ALA A 432 -16.83 6.46 -26.92
CA ALA A 432 -18.27 6.31 -26.72
C ALA A 432 -19.08 7.47 -27.34
N SER A 433 -19.07 7.59 -28.66
CA SER A 433 -19.68 8.71 -29.39
C SER A 433 -21.18 8.83 -29.09
N GLY A 434 -21.59 9.99 -28.55
CA GLY A 434 -22.97 10.25 -28.09
C GLY A 434 -23.26 9.87 -26.64
N ALA A 435 -22.27 9.32 -25.92
CA ALA A 435 -22.32 9.06 -24.49
C ALA A 435 -21.26 9.90 -23.75
N ILE A 436 -21.61 10.39 -22.56
CA ILE A 436 -20.79 11.37 -21.84
C ILE A 436 -20.55 10.96 -20.38
N SER A 437 -19.40 11.40 -19.87
CA SER A 437 -18.98 11.25 -18.48
C SER A 437 -19.78 12.14 -17.52
N ASN A 438 -19.70 11.80 -16.24
CA ASN A 438 -20.32 12.52 -15.14
C ASN A 438 -19.29 13.32 -14.31
N ASN A 439 -19.80 14.08 -13.35
CA ASN A 439 -19.03 14.65 -12.24
C ASN A 439 -17.91 15.61 -12.67
N TYR A 440 -18.17 16.43 -13.70
CA TYR A 440 -17.30 17.51 -14.14
C TYR A 440 -15.89 17.02 -14.53
N THR A 441 -14.84 17.52 -13.86
CA THR A 441 -13.45 17.12 -14.11
C THR A 441 -13.11 15.74 -13.56
N LYS A 442 -13.95 15.14 -12.70
CA LYS A 442 -13.77 13.75 -12.27
C LYS A 442 -13.93 12.80 -13.47
N GLY A 443 -14.86 13.12 -14.38
CA GLY A 443 -14.94 12.45 -15.68
C GLY A 443 -15.29 10.97 -15.58
N THR A 444 -16.10 10.61 -14.59
CA THR A 444 -16.43 9.22 -14.25
C THR A 444 -17.45 8.64 -15.23
N PRO A 445 -17.46 7.29 -15.44
CA PRO A 445 -18.64 6.64 -15.98
C PRO A 445 -19.82 6.76 -15.01
N SER A 446 -21.01 6.36 -15.45
CA SER A 446 -22.13 6.13 -14.51
C SER A 446 -21.87 4.88 -13.68
N LEU A 447 -21.29 3.83 -14.28
CA LEU A 447 -20.85 2.59 -13.62
C LEU A 447 -19.78 1.90 -14.48
N GLN A 448 -18.80 1.28 -13.84
CA GLN A 448 -17.94 0.24 -14.43
C GLN A 448 -18.14 -1.06 -13.63
N ALA A 449 -18.51 -2.16 -14.28
CA ALA A 449 -18.71 -3.46 -13.64
C ALA A 449 -18.74 -4.58 -14.69
N ASP A 450 -18.24 -5.78 -14.37
CA ASP A 450 -18.62 -7.02 -15.06
C ASP A 450 -20.09 -7.32 -14.75
N LEU A 451 -21.00 -6.91 -15.64
CA LEU A 451 -22.44 -7.05 -15.45
C LEU A 451 -22.96 -8.35 -16.06
N PHE A 452 -22.34 -8.80 -17.15
CA PHE A 452 -22.72 -9.98 -17.90
C PHE A 452 -21.62 -10.36 -18.90
N GLY A 453 -21.68 -11.60 -19.41
CA GLY A 453 -20.76 -12.06 -20.44
C GLY A 453 -19.60 -12.85 -19.85
N ASP A 454 -18.37 -12.49 -20.24
CA ASP A 454 -17.15 -13.03 -19.64
C ASP A 454 -16.64 -12.10 -18.53
N TRP A 455 -15.36 -12.20 -18.17
CA TRP A 455 -14.79 -11.53 -17.00
C TRP A 455 -14.48 -10.04 -17.20
N ARG A 456 -14.65 -9.52 -18.42
CA ARG A 456 -14.27 -8.14 -18.74
C ARG A 456 -15.39 -7.19 -18.39
N GLU A 457 -15.02 -5.96 -18.11
CA GLU A 457 -15.90 -5.04 -17.43
C GLU A 457 -16.73 -4.24 -18.45
N GLU A 458 -18.04 -4.19 -18.27
CA GLU A 458 -18.91 -3.25 -18.96
C GLU A 458 -18.71 -1.83 -18.44
N VAL A 459 -19.05 -0.85 -19.29
CA VAL A 459 -19.10 0.56 -18.91
C VAL A 459 -20.47 1.15 -19.22
N VAL A 460 -21.08 1.78 -18.22
CA VAL A 460 -22.32 2.52 -18.37
C VAL A 460 -22.04 4.02 -18.47
N TRP A 461 -22.52 4.65 -19.54
CA TRP A 461 -22.54 6.11 -19.69
C TRP A 461 -23.93 6.60 -20.04
N ARG A 462 -24.27 7.82 -19.62
CA ARG A 462 -25.49 8.49 -20.05
C ARG A 462 -25.36 9.06 -21.46
N THR A 463 -26.48 9.15 -22.18
CA THR A 463 -26.51 9.83 -23.48
C THR A 463 -26.31 11.34 -23.33
N GLU A 464 -25.79 11.99 -24.38
CA GLU A 464 -25.56 13.45 -24.37
C GLU A 464 -26.86 14.25 -24.17
N ASP A 465 -27.98 13.76 -24.70
CA ASP A 465 -29.30 14.38 -24.50
C ASP A 465 -29.92 14.09 -23.11
N ASN A 466 -29.24 13.27 -22.29
CA ASN A 466 -29.57 12.96 -20.91
C ASN A 466 -30.95 12.28 -20.73
N THR A 467 -31.32 11.43 -21.69
CA THR A 467 -32.59 10.68 -21.71
C THR A 467 -32.43 9.17 -21.52
N ALA A 468 -31.25 8.62 -21.81
CA ALA A 468 -30.97 7.19 -21.84
C ALA A 468 -29.62 6.88 -21.19
N VAL A 469 -29.39 5.59 -20.94
CA VAL A 469 -28.07 5.03 -20.61
C VAL A 469 -27.63 4.08 -21.71
N ARG A 470 -26.32 3.94 -21.88
CA ARG A 470 -25.68 2.97 -22.76
C ARG A 470 -24.74 2.09 -21.94
N ILE A 471 -24.91 0.78 -22.05
CA ILE A 471 -24.02 -0.22 -21.45
C ILE A 471 -23.14 -0.77 -22.57
N TYR A 472 -21.87 -0.44 -22.57
CA TYR A 472 -20.87 -0.90 -23.53
C TYR A 472 -20.24 -2.19 -23.02
N THR A 473 -20.17 -3.21 -23.87
CA THR A 473 -19.40 -4.45 -23.62
C THR A 473 -18.35 -4.62 -24.70
N THR A 474 -17.27 -5.34 -24.38
CA THR A 474 -16.19 -5.61 -25.32
C THR A 474 -16.59 -6.67 -26.35
N VAL A 475 -15.98 -6.62 -27.53
CA VAL A 475 -16.15 -7.59 -28.62
C VAL A 475 -14.86 -8.29 -29.00
N ASP A 476 -13.77 -7.93 -28.32
CA ASP A 476 -12.48 -8.55 -28.55
C ASP A 476 -12.52 -10.00 -28.03
N PRO A 477 -11.93 -10.98 -28.71
CA PRO A 477 -11.79 -12.32 -28.17
C PRO A 477 -10.67 -12.36 -27.13
N THR A 478 -10.84 -13.17 -26.09
CA THR A 478 -9.81 -13.51 -25.10
C THR A 478 -9.58 -15.02 -25.07
N GLU A 479 -8.34 -15.43 -24.81
CA GLU A 479 -8.01 -16.85 -24.52
C GLU A 479 -8.06 -17.18 -23.03
N HIS A 480 -8.17 -16.17 -22.18
CA HIS A 480 -8.22 -16.34 -20.73
C HIS A 480 -9.65 -16.58 -20.25
N ARG A 481 -9.78 -17.50 -19.28
CA ARG A 481 -11.04 -17.78 -18.60
C ARG A 481 -10.89 -17.44 -17.13
N VAL A 482 -11.42 -16.29 -16.74
CA VAL A 482 -11.51 -15.82 -15.37
C VAL A 482 -12.96 -15.99 -14.90
N TYR A 483 -13.18 -16.25 -13.61
CA TYR A 483 -14.54 -16.20 -13.06
C TYR A 483 -15.11 -14.79 -13.25
N SER A 484 -16.44 -14.65 -13.30
CA SER A 484 -17.05 -13.32 -13.24
C SER A 484 -16.50 -12.57 -12.03
N LEU A 485 -16.06 -11.33 -12.25
CA LEU A 485 -15.44 -10.51 -11.21
C LEU A 485 -16.44 -10.18 -10.11
N MET A 486 -17.74 -10.26 -10.38
CA MET A 486 -18.77 -10.12 -9.36
C MET A 486 -18.81 -11.26 -8.33
N HIS A 487 -18.04 -12.34 -8.55
CA HIS A 487 -17.81 -13.39 -7.56
C HIS A 487 -16.48 -13.24 -6.79
N ASP A 488 -15.68 -12.21 -7.11
CA ASP A 488 -14.60 -11.75 -6.24
C ASP A 488 -15.20 -10.80 -5.18
N HIS A 489 -14.99 -11.10 -3.90
CA HIS A 489 -15.64 -10.35 -2.81
C HIS A 489 -15.24 -8.87 -2.86
N GLN A 490 -13.95 -8.56 -2.95
CA GLN A 490 -13.45 -7.20 -3.00
C GLN A 490 -14.00 -6.42 -4.21
N TYR A 491 -13.98 -7.01 -5.41
CA TYR A 491 -14.54 -6.39 -6.61
C TYR A 491 -16.04 -6.13 -6.46
N ARG A 492 -16.81 -7.10 -5.95
CA ARG A 492 -18.25 -6.95 -5.74
C ARG A 492 -18.56 -5.86 -4.71
N GLN A 493 -17.77 -5.73 -3.65
CA GLN A 493 -17.89 -4.61 -2.71
C GLN A 493 -17.67 -3.27 -3.41
N ALA A 494 -16.69 -3.21 -4.30
CA ALA A 494 -16.42 -2.01 -5.07
C ALA A 494 -17.59 -1.52 -5.89
N ILE A 495 -18.41 -2.42 -6.42
CA ILE A 495 -19.63 -2.04 -7.14
C ILE A 495 -20.69 -1.43 -6.21
N ALA A 496 -20.74 -1.86 -4.94
CA ALA A 496 -21.63 -1.26 -3.94
C ALA A 496 -21.19 0.15 -3.55
N TRP A 497 -19.87 0.38 -3.37
CA TRP A 497 -19.35 1.68 -2.93
C TRP A 497 -18.95 2.62 -4.06
N GLN A 498 -18.91 2.19 -5.33
CA GLN A 498 -18.33 2.95 -6.46
C GLN A 498 -18.83 4.38 -6.59
N MET A 499 -20.10 4.65 -6.24
CA MET A 499 -20.67 5.99 -6.32
C MET A 499 -20.32 6.94 -5.17
N CYS A 500 -19.74 6.41 -4.08
CA CYS A 500 -19.51 7.18 -2.86
C CYS A 500 -18.40 8.22 -3.06
N GLY A 501 -18.73 9.49 -2.83
CA GLY A 501 -17.77 10.59 -2.83
C GLY A 501 -17.14 10.80 -4.21
N TYR A 502 -15.85 10.53 -4.34
CA TYR A 502 -15.15 10.52 -5.63
C TYR A 502 -14.94 9.08 -6.09
N ASN A 503 -15.74 8.66 -7.08
CA ASN A 503 -15.75 7.30 -7.60
C ASN A 503 -14.33 6.80 -7.91
N GLN A 504 -14.00 5.59 -7.47
CA GLN A 504 -12.74 4.90 -7.80
C GLN A 504 -13.03 3.64 -8.61
N PRO A 505 -12.08 3.16 -9.44
CA PRO A 505 -12.26 1.91 -10.14
C PRO A 505 -12.27 0.73 -9.16
N PRO A 506 -13.06 -0.33 -9.45
CA PRO A 506 -12.99 -1.58 -8.72
C PRO A 506 -11.64 -2.27 -8.94
N HIS A 507 -11.16 -2.99 -7.92
CA HIS A 507 -10.00 -3.86 -8.00
C HIS A 507 -10.40 -5.26 -7.54
N VAL A 508 -9.84 -6.28 -8.19
CA VAL A 508 -9.93 -7.67 -7.74
C VAL A 508 -9.02 -7.93 -6.55
N SER A 509 -9.34 -8.91 -5.71
CA SER A 509 -8.50 -9.31 -4.56
C SER A 509 -7.17 -9.98 -4.94
N PHE A 510 -7.03 -10.40 -6.20
CA PHE A 510 -5.87 -11.14 -6.72
C PHE A 510 -5.22 -10.42 -7.91
N PHE A 511 -3.97 -10.77 -8.20
CA PHE A 511 -3.27 -10.28 -9.40
C PHE A 511 -3.48 -11.20 -10.62
N LEU A 512 -3.61 -10.61 -11.81
CA LEU A 512 -3.53 -11.29 -13.11
C LEU A 512 -2.43 -10.68 -13.98
N GLY A 513 -1.60 -11.55 -14.59
CA GLY A 513 -0.55 -11.14 -15.52
C GLY A 513 0.22 -12.33 -16.11
N GLU A 514 0.56 -12.24 -17.40
CA GLU A 514 1.30 -13.29 -18.10
C GLU A 514 2.76 -13.35 -17.67
N ARG A 515 3.40 -12.18 -17.50
CA ARG A 515 4.80 -12.06 -17.07
C ARG A 515 5.06 -12.79 -15.75
N GLU A 516 4.14 -12.69 -14.80
CA GLU A 516 4.20 -13.32 -13.49
C GLU A 516 3.71 -14.77 -13.48
N GLY A 517 3.19 -15.27 -14.60
CA GLY A 517 2.54 -16.57 -14.70
C GLY A 517 1.27 -16.69 -13.87
N LYS A 518 0.65 -15.58 -13.47
CA LYS A 518 -0.63 -15.53 -12.75
C LYS A 518 -1.77 -15.35 -13.75
N THR A 519 -2.00 -16.36 -14.58
CA THR A 519 -2.96 -16.31 -15.70
C THR A 519 -4.33 -16.89 -15.38
N VAL A 520 -4.48 -17.49 -14.20
CA VAL A 520 -5.70 -18.10 -13.70
C VAL A 520 -6.01 -17.48 -12.33
N PRO A 521 -7.24 -17.02 -12.08
CA PRO A 521 -7.62 -16.50 -10.78
C PRO A 521 -7.73 -17.61 -9.74
N PRO A 522 -7.57 -17.30 -8.43
CA PRO A 522 -7.95 -18.23 -7.38
C PRO A 522 -9.44 -18.59 -7.52
N PRO A 523 -9.82 -19.86 -7.30
CA PRO A 523 -11.22 -20.25 -7.28
C PRO A 523 -11.99 -19.49 -6.18
N PRO A 524 -13.15 -18.88 -6.48
CA PRO A 524 -13.88 -18.10 -5.49
C PRO A 524 -14.43 -18.99 -4.38
N SER A 525 -14.39 -18.49 -3.15
CA SER A 525 -14.92 -19.12 -1.93
C SER A 525 -16.44 -18.96 -1.81
N THR A 526 -17.17 -19.15 -2.91
CA THR A 526 -18.64 -19.03 -2.94
C THR A 526 -19.32 -20.36 -2.62
N SER A 527 -20.50 -20.28 -2.00
CA SER A 527 -21.34 -21.43 -1.63
C SER A 527 -22.29 -21.88 -2.75
N ASN A 528 -22.43 -21.10 -3.81
CA ASN A 528 -23.43 -21.33 -4.87
C ASN A 528 -23.23 -22.69 -5.57
N ARG A 529 -24.29 -23.50 -5.62
CA ARG A 529 -24.30 -24.87 -6.19
C ARG A 529 -23.32 -25.86 -5.54
N ARG A 530 -22.71 -25.52 -4.40
CA ARG A 530 -21.83 -26.41 -3.63
C ARG A 530 -22.56 -26.93 -2.39
N LEU A 531 -22.14 -28.09 -1.89
CA LEU A 531 -22.50 -28.57 -0.57
C LEU A 531 -21.58 -27.94 0.47
N VAL A 532 -22.13 -27.12 1.36
CA VAL A 532 -21.38 -26.47 2.44
C VAL A 532 -21.38 -27.36 3.68
N TYR A 533 -20.20 -27.64 4.22
CA TYR A 533 -20.07 -28.42 5.46
C TYR A 533 -20.62 -27.65 6.67
N ARG A 534 -21.42 -28.32 7.52
CA ARG A 534 -22.09 -27.73 8.68
C ARG A 534 -21.65 -28.30 10.04
N GLY A 535 -20.60 -29.11 10.06
CA GLY A 535 -20.09 -29.73 11.30
C GLY A 535 -20.57 -31.17 11.52
N GLY A 536 -19.71 -31.97 12.15
CA GLY A 536 -19.95 -33.38 12.50
C GLY A 536 -19.11 -34.35 11.65
N ASP A 537 -18.99 -35.61 12.09
CA ASP A 537 -18.21 -36.62 11.36
C ASP A 537 -18.87 -37.01 10.04
N TRP A 538 -18.06 -37.09 8.98
CA TRP A 538 -18.48 -37.50 7.64
C TRP A 538 -18.63 -39.01 7.55
N SER A 539 -19.74 -39.49 8.09
CA SER A 539 -20.18 -40.88 8.00
C SER A 539 -21.15 -41.12 6.84
N ASN A 540 -21.26 -42.38 6.39
CA ASN A 540 -22.12 -42.74 5.28
C ASN A 540 -23.59 -42.37 5.58
N GLY A 541 -24.19 -41.56 4.71
CA GLY A 541 -25.57 -41.06 4.87
C GLY A 541 -25.74 -39.93 5.89
N ALA A 542 -24.65 -39.35 6.42
CA ALA A 542 -24.73 -38.21 7.34
C ALA A 542 -25.30 -36.97 6.65
N THR A 543 -26.30 -36.35 7.28
CA THR A 543 -26.92 -35.10 6.79
C THR A 543 -26.25 -33.87 7.40
N ILE A 544 -24.93 -33.75 7.18
CA ILE A 544 -24.05 -32.70 7.71
C ILE A 544 -23.67 -31.65 6.65
N TRP A 545 -24.24 -31.76 5.45
CA TRP A 545 -24.00 -30.88 4.31
C TRP A 545 -25.22 -30.01 4.08
N SER A 546 -25.03 -28.77 3.65
CA SER A 546 -26.10 -27.84 3.31
C SER A 546 -26.06 -27.51 1.83
N LYS A 547 -27.19 -27.69 1.12
CA LYS A 547 -27.41 -27.20 -0.24
C LYS A 547 -28.55 -26.19 -0.18
N GLU A 548 -28.29 -24.93 -0.53
CA GLU A 548 -29.32 -23.87 -0.54
C GLU A 548 -30.09 -23.78 0.79
N GLY A 549 -29.36 -23.83 1.91
CA GLY A 549 -29.92 -23.78 3.27
C GLY A 549 -30.58 -25.08 3.77
N ILE A 550 -30.62 -26.14 2.96
CA ILE A 550 -31.23 -27.42 3.34
C ILE A 550 -30.16 -28.45 3.67
N ASN A 551 -30.29 -29.09 4.84
CA ASN A 551 -29.40 -30.18 5.23
C ASN A 551 -29.67 -31.44 4.40
N VAL A 552 -28.63 -31.97 3.77
CA VAL A 552 -28.65 -33.13 2.88
C VAL A 552 -27.47 -34.05 3.16
N ALA A 553 -27.55 -35.30 2.69
CA ALA A 553 -26.41 -36.21 2.65
C ALA A 553 -25.57 -35.96 1.39
N PHE A 554 -24.27 -36.18 1.49
CA PHE A 554 -23.37 -36.12 0.34
C PHE A 554 -23.60 -37.29 -0.64
N ALA A 555 -23.39 -37.03 -1.93
CA ALA A 555 -23.33 -38.02 -2.98
C ALA A 555 -22.10 -37.79 -3.85
N ASP A 556 -21.48 -38.87 -4.35
CA ASP A 556 -20.30 -38.78 -5.21
C ASP A 556 -20.57 -37.90 -6.45
N GLY A 557 -19.55 -37.15 -6.86
CA GLY A 557 -19.62 -36.19 -7.96
C GLY A 557 -20.16 -34.81 -7.58
N GLU A 558 -20.57 -34.57 -6.34
CA GLU A 558 -20.93 -33.23 -5.86
C GLU A 558 -19.67 -32.38 -5.61
N SER A 559 -19.78 -31.07 -5.81
CA SER A 559 -18.78 -30.09 -5.38
C SER A 559 -19.05 -29.67 -3.94
N ILE A 560 -18.01 -29.66 -3.10
CA ILE A 560 -18.12 -29.38 -1.68
C ILE A 560 -17.29 -28.15 -1.29
N LEU A 561 -17.78 -27.41 -0.29
CA LEU A 561 -17.09 -26.29 0.35
C LEU A 561 -16.94 -26.59 1.84
N LEU A 562 -15.68 -26.63 2.28
CA LEU A 562 -15.28 -26.56 3.67
C LEU A 562 -14.91 -25.10 3.96
N ASP A 563 -15.59 -24.47 4.92
CA ASP A 563 -15.46 -23.04 5.18
C ASP A 563 -15.25 -22.77 6.67
N ALA A 564 -14.14 -22.13 6.99
CA ALA A 564 -13.75 -21.71 8.34
C ALA A 564 -13.62 -20.18 8.48
N SER A 565 -14.21 -19.39 7.57
CA SER A 565 -14.21 -17.91 7.66
C SER A 565 -14.91 -17.36 8.91
N ALA A 566 -15.82 -18.13 9.52
CA ALA A 566 -16.53 -17.72 10.74
C ALA A 566 -15.65 -17.61 12.01
N GLY A 567 -14.32 -17.69 11.92
CA GLY A 567 -13.41 -17.60 13.08
C GLY A 567 -13.31 -18.88 13.92
N VAL A 568 -13.67 -20.04 13.37
CA VAL A 568 -13.77 -21.29 14.14
C VAL A 568 -12.85 -22.36 13.56
N ASN A 569 -11.98 -22.92 14.40
CA ASN A 569 -11.20 -24.10 14.04
C ASN A 569 -12.13 -25.32 13.90
N LEU A 570 -12.00 -26.06 12.81
CA LEU A 570 -12.85 -27.21 12.51
C LEU A 570 -12.04 -28.51 12.58
N SER A 571 -12.62 -29.56 13.15
CA SER A 571 -12.02 -30.90 13.16
C SER A 571 -13.10 -31.96 13.02
N PHE A 572 -12.90 -32.94 12.13
CA PHE A 572 -13.87 -34.00 11.86
C PHE A 572 -13.21 -35.25 11.25
N SER A 573 -13.93 -36.36 11.33
CA SER A 573 -13.46 -37.66 10.83
C SER A 573 -14.16 -38.07 9.54
N LEU A 574 -13.43 -38.71 8.63
CA LEU A 574 -13.95 -39.44 7.46
C LEU A 574 -13.72 -40.94 7.66
N ASN A 575 -14.80 -41.73 7.70
CA ASN A 575 -14.76 -43.16 8.03
C ASN A 575 -15.24 -44.09 6.92
N HIS A 576 -15.32 -43.57 5.69
CA HIS A 576 -15.64 -44.33 4.48
C HIS A 576 -15.02 -43.66 3.26
N GLU A 577 -15.09 -44.33 2.11
CA GLU A 577 -14.65 -43.77 0.82
C GLU A 577 -15.71 -42.85 0.23
N VAL A 578 -15.28 -41.68 -0.25
CA VAL A 578 -16.11 -40.69 -0.93
C VAL A 578 -15.35 -40.11 -2.12
N ALA A 579 -16.07 -39.74 -3.18
CA ALA A 579 -15.50 -39.17 -4.40
C ALA A 579 -16.23 -37.89 -4.83
N PRO A 580 -15.95 -36.74 -4.19
CA PRO A 580 -16.42 -35.43 -4.66
C PRO A 580 -15.88 -35.12 -6.06
N ALA A 581 -16.52 -34.20 -6.79
CA ALA A 581 -15.94 -33.66 -8.03
C ALA A 581 -14.88 -32.59 -7.74
N VAL A 582 -15.15 -31.72 -6.77
CA VAL A 582 -14.24 -30.65 -6.32
C VAL A 582 -14.42 -30.49 -4.81
N MET A 583 -13.32 -30.37 -4.08
CA MET A 583 -13.30 -29.99 -2.68
C MET A 583 -12.57 -28.67 -2.54
N THR A 584 -13.33 -27.62 -2.23
CA THR A 584 -12.75 -26.31 -1.90
C THR A 584 -12.66 -26.19 -0.38
N VAL A 585 -11.49 -25.84 0.12
CA VAL A 585 -11.19 -25.58 1.51
C VAL A 585 -10.84 -24.10 1.66
N ASN A 586 -11.81 -23.32 2.11
CA ASN A 586 -11.61 -21.93 2.50
C ASN A 586 -11.30 -21.89 4.00
N SER A 587 -10.02 -21.83 4.35
CA SER A 587 -9.59 -21.95 5.75
C SER A 587 -8.71 -20.78 6.19
N PRO A 588 -9.29 -19.59 6.42
CA PRO A 588 -8.61 -18.53 7.17
C PRO A 588 -8.29 -18.97 8.61
N ASN A 589 -9.08 -19.89 9.16
CA ASN A 589 -8.84 -20.57 10.43
C ASN A 589 -8.51 -22.06 10.22
N ASN A 590 -7.98 -22.73 11.25
CA ASN A 590 -7.40 -24.06 11.09
C ASN A 590 -8.47 -25.16 10.95
N MET A 591 -8.24 -26.10 10.03
CA MET A 591 -9.11 -27.22 9.73
C MET A 591 -8.36 -28.55 9.80
N VAL A 592 -8.99 -29.60 10.32
CA VAL A 592 -8.42 -30.96 10.38
C VAL A 592 -9.42 -31.99 9.89
N LEU A 593 -9.04 -32.76 8.88
CA LEU A 593 -9.76 -33.92 8.39
C LEU A 593 -8.98 -35.20 8.71
N ASN A 594 -9.51 -36.02 9.63
CA ASN A 594 -8.92 -37.30 10.01
C ASN A 594 -9.58 -38.45 9.23
N ALA A 595 -8.85 -39.06 8.30
CA ALA A 595 -9.36 -40.16 7.46
C ALA A 595 -8.67 -41.50 7.75
N ILE A 596 -8.56 -41.89 9.03
CA ILE A 596 -7.92 -43.16 9.43
C ILE A 596 -8.70 -44.38 8.91
N ASP A 597 -10.03 -44.29 8.91
CA ASP A 597 -10.95 -45.38 8.49
C ASP A 597 -11.64 -45.10 7.14
N GLY A 598 -11.23 -44.06 6.41
CA GLY A 598 -11.85 -43.61 5.17
C GLY A 598 -10.83 -43.05 4.17
N LYS A 599 -11.29 -42.56 3.03
CA LYS A 599 -10.42 -41.89 2.04
C LYS A 599 -11.21 -41.03 1.06
N LEU A 600 -10.54 -40.01 0.52
CA LEU A 600 -10.97 -39.27 -0.66
C LEU A 600 -10.45 -39.97 -1.92
N GLY A 601 -11.33 -40.21 -2.89
CA GLY A 601 -11.02 -40.93 -4.13
C GLY A 601 -11.63 -40.30 -5.39
N GLY A 602 -11.55 -41.00 -6.52
CA GLY A 602 -12.11 -40.56 -7.80
C GLY A 602 -11.28 -39.50 -8.53
N SER A 603 -11.91 -38.69 -9.38
CA SER A 603 -11.25 -37.63 -10.16
C SER A 603 -11.31 -36.25 -9.48
N MET A 604 -11.43 -36.23 -8.15
CA MET A 604 -11.64 -35.01 -7.37
C MET A 604 -10.46 -34.04 -7.51
N GLN A 605 -10.73 -32.76 -7.69
CA GLN A 605 -9.75 -31.67 -7.47
C GLN A 605 -9.84 -31.17 -6.03
N LEU A 606 -8.71 -30.95 -5.36
CA LEU A 606 -8.62 -30.32 -4.04
C LEU A 606 -8.05 -28.91 -4.18
N ILE A 607 -8.77 -27.89 -3.67
CA ILE A 607 -8.33 -26.49 -3.68
C ILE A 607 -8.28 -26.00 -2.23
N LYS A 608 -7.12 -25.55 -1.78
CA LYS A 608 -6.89 -24.98 -0.44
C LYS A 608 -6.59 -23.49 -0.53
N SER A 609 -7.39 -22.68 0.14
CA SER A 609 -7.26 -21.21 0.23
C SER A 609 -7.38 -20.74 1.70
N GLY A 610 -7.19 -19.44 1.95
CA GLY A 610 -7.22 -18.84 3.28
C GLY A 610 -5.90 -19.01 4.05
N SER A 611 -5.61 -18.08 4.97
CA SER A 611 -4.32 -17.97 5.65
C SER A 611 -4.00 -19.09 6.66
N GLY A 612 -5.02 -19.73 7.23
CA GLY A 612 -4.91 -20.81 8.20
C GLY A 612 -4.50 -22.17 7.61
N SER A 613 -4.38 -23.17 8.48
CA SER A 613 -3.96 -24.53 8.08
C SER A 613 -5.13 -25.45 7.74
N PHE A 614 -4.89 -26.41 6.83
CA PHE A 614 -5.73 -27.56 6.61
C PHE A 614 -4.89 -28.84 6.74
N ALA A 615 -5.09 -29.59 7.81
CA ALA A 615 -4.48 -30.90 8.00
C ALA A 615 -5.35 -31.99 7.37
N LEU A 616 -4.80 -32.69 6.37
CA LEU A 616 -5.41 -33.81 5.68
C LEU A 616 -4.68 -35.09 6.09
N ASN A 617 -5.25 -35.82 7.04
CA ASN A 617 -4.57 -36.98 7.63
C ASN A 617 -5.12 -38.28 7.03
N GLY A 618 -4.22 -39.16 6.56
CA GLY A 618 -4.58 -40.48 6.02
C GLY A 618 -4.04 -40.75 4.61
N ILE A 619 -4.55 -41.81 3.98
CA ILE A 619 -4.13 -42.25 2.64
C ILE A 619 -5.27 -41.99 1.66
N HIS A 620 -4.98 -41.23 0.59
CA HIS A 620 -5.96 -40.79 -0.40
C HIS A 620 -5.52 -41.13 -1.82
N ASP A 621 -6.47 -41.51 -2.68
CA ASP A 621 -6.18 -42.02 -4.03
C ASP A 621 -6.93 -41.30 -5.15
N PHE A 622 -7.45 -40.09 -4.87
CA PHE A 622 -8.00 -39.23 -5.92
C PHE A 622 -6.93 -38.77 -6.92
N SER A 623 -7.34 -38.59 -8.17
CA SER A 623 -6.44 -38.33 -9.30
C SER A 623 -6.52 -36.91 -9.87
N GLY A 624 -7.43 -36.06 -9.39
CA GLY A 624 -7.43 -34.65 -9.77
C GLY A 624 -6.34 -33.89 -9.00
N ASP A 625 -6.01 -32.70 -9.48
CA ASP A 625 -4.92 -31.91 -8.91
C ASP A 625 -5.26 -31.39 -7.50
N THR A 626 -4.21 -31.27 -6.68
CA THR A 626 -4.25 -30.55 -5.40
C THR A 626 -3.57 -29.21 -5.57
N GLU A 627 -4.30 -28.12 -5.34
CA GLU A 627 -3.82 -26.76 -5.48
C GLU A 627 -3.87 -26.03 -4.12
N VAL A 628 -2.73 -25.49 -3.69
CA VAL A 628 -2.61 -24.71 -2.45
C VAL A 628 -2.38 -23.24 -2.82
N TRP A 629 -3.47 -22.47 -2.81
CA TRP A 629 -3.52 -21.05 -3.15
C TRP A 629 -3.17 -20.11 -1.98
N GLY A 630 -3.24 -20.61 -0.75
CA GLY A 630 -2.89 -19.83 0.44
C GLY A 630 -2.90 -20.66 1.72
N GLY A 631 -2.17 -20.15 2.72
CA GLY A 631 -1.99 -20.82 4.01
C GLY A 631 -1.26 -22.15 3.89
N LEU A 632 -1.43 -23.00 4.91
CA LEU A 632 -0.73 -24.28 5.04
C LEU A 632 -1.65 -25.45 4.71
N LEU A 633 -1.27 -26.30 3.75
CA LEU A 633 -1.76 -27.67 3.64
C LEU A 633 -0.80 -28.57 4.42
N GLU A 634 -1.27 -29.28 5.43
CA GLU A 634 -0.49 -30.24 6.20
C GLU A 634 -0.95 -31.65 5.82
N LEU A 635 -0.05 -32.47 5.30
CA LEU A 635 -0.31 -33.85 4.91
C LEU A 635 0.47 -34.79 5.83
N GLU A 636 -0.24 -35.38 6.79
CA GLU A 636 0.23 -36.54 7.54
C GLU A 636 -0.32 -37.82 6.88
N GLY A 637 0.40 -38.34 5.88
CA GLY A 637 -0.04 -39.49 5.11
C GLY A 637 0.33 -39.48 3.64
N GLU A 638 -0.55 -39.96 2.76
CA GLU A 638 -0.21 -40.18 1.34
C GLU A 638 -1.27 -39.64 0.38
N LEU A 639 -0.82 -38.94 -0.67
CA LEU A 639 -1.60 -38.66 -1.88
C LEU A 639 -1.09 -39.54 -3.03
N ILE A 640 -1.79 -40.64 -3.33
CA ILE A 640 -1.29 -41.67 -4.25
C ILE A 640 -1.30 -41.19 -5.70
N ASN A 641 -2.39 -40.54 -6.15
CA ASN A 641 -2.62 -40.26 -7.58
C ASN A 641 -2.70 -38.76 -7.93
N SER A 642 -2.60 -37.86 -6.95
CA SER A 642 -2.76 -36.40 -7.14
C SER A 642 -1.42 -35.74 -7.42
N LYS A 643 -1.34 -34.93 -8.49
CA LYS A 643 -0.27 -33.93 -8.62
C LYS A 643 -0.52 -32.79 -7.63
N VAL A 644 0.53 -32.19 -7.09
CA VAL A 644 0.43 -31.06 -6.17
C VAL A 644 1.05 -29.80 -6.77
N LEU A 645 0.30 -28.71 -6.76
CA LEU A 645 0.75 -27.36 -7.07
C LEU A 645 0.60 -26.50 -5.82
N VAL A 646 1.69 -25.90 -5.37
CA VAL A 646 1.67 -24.88 -4.33
C VAL A 646 1.91 -23.54 -5.02
N GLU A 647 0.86 -22.73 -5.05
CA GLU A 647 0.85 -21.41 -5.67
C GLU A 647 1.65 -20.40 -4.82
N PHE A 648 1.75 -19.17 -5.32
CA PHE A 648 2.52 -18.10 -4.65
C PHE A 648 2.23 -18.00 -3.15
N PHE A 649 3.28 -18.06 -2.33
CA PHE A 649 3.21 -18.02 -0.85
C PHE A 649 2.36 -19.11 -0.18
N GLY A 650 1.88 -20.11 -0.92
CA GLY A 650 1.27 -21.29 -0.36
C GLY A 650 2.30 -22.13 0.39
N GLN A 651 1.84 -22.92 1.36
CA GLN A 651 2.70 -23.74 2.20
C GLN A 651 2.22 -25.18 2.21
N LEU A 652 3.17 -26.12 2.15
CA LEU A 652 2.94 -27.55 2.27
C LEU A 652 3.82 -28.12 3.38
N GLY A 653 3.21 -28.68 4.42
CA GLY A 653 3.88 -29.56 5.38
C GLY A 653 3.68 -31.01 4.96
N LEU A 654 4.77 -31.75 4.74
CA LEU A 654 4.71 -33.12 4.21
C LEU A 654 5.39 -34.12 5.15
N ASP A 655 4.60 -34.71 6.05
CA ASP A 655 4.99 -35.91 6.81
C ASP A 655 4.39 -37.15 6.14
N GLY A 656 5.04 -37.61 5.08
CA GLY A 656 4.57 -38.73 4.28
C GLY A 656 4.93 -38.64 2.80
N LYS A 657 4.00 -39.06 1.93
CA LYS A 657 4.29 -39.34 0.51
C LYS A 657 3.36 -38.67 -0.48
N LEU A 658 3.96 -38.07 -1.52
CA LEU A 658 3.30 -37.74 -2.77
C LEU A 658 3.65 -38.80 -3.82
N GLY A 659 2.62 -39.45 -4.38
CA GLY A 659 2.78 -40.47 -5.42
C GLY A 659 3.00 -39.90 -6.84
N HIS A 660 2.81 -38.59 -7.02
CA HIS A 660 3.06 -37.84 -8.25
C HIS A 660 3.89 -36.57 -7.94
N GLY A 661 4.15 -35.77 -8.97
CA GLY A 661 5.03 -34.60 -8.88
C GLY A 661 4.48 -33.44 -8.03
N LEU A 662 5.42 -32.61 -7.58
CA LEU A 662 5.20 -31.39 -6.80
C LEU A 662 5.77 -30.18 -7.55
N GLN A 663 5.00 -29.12 -7.68
CA GLN A 663 5.46 -27.82 -8.16
C GLN A 663 5.29 -26.76 -7.08
N LEU A 664 6.37 -26.06 -6.73
CA LEU A 664 6.38 -24.91 -5.83
C LEU A 664 6.66 -23.65 -6.65
N ARG A 665 5.73 -22.70 -6.61
CA ARG A 665 5.88 -21.39 -7.26
C ARG A 665 6.62 -20.39 -6.37
N TYR A 666 6.75 -19.15 -6.83
CA TYR A 666 7.47 -18.11 -6.09
C TYR A 666 6.99 -17.97 -4.64
N GLY A 667 7.94 -17.98 -3.70
CA GLY A 667 7.65 -17.83 -2.27
C GLY A 667 6.85 -18.98 -1.65
N ALA A 668 6.48 -20.01 -2.42
CA ALA A 668 5.86 -21.22 -1.90
C ALA A 668 6.87 -22.00 -1.06
N GLU A 669 6.39 -22.65 -0.01
CA GLU A 669 7.25 -23.34 0.95
C GLU A 669 6.87 -24.81 1.10
N LEU A 670 7.86 -25.71 1.03
CA LEU A 670 7.74 -27.09 1.50
C LEU A 670 8.47 -27.23 2.82
N PHE A 671 7.74 -27.59 3.88
CA PHE A 671 8.29 -28.06 5.14
C PHE A 671 8.50 -29.57 5.03
N VAL A 672 9.76 -29.97 4.84
CA VAL A 672 10.16 -31.37 4.70
C VAL A 672 9.96 -32.07 6.04
N GLY A 673 9.39 -33.27 6.05
CA GLY A 673 9.10 -34.01 7.28
C GLY A 673 7.95 -33.45 8.13
N GLY A 674 7.28 -32.38 7.68
CA GLY A 674 6.25 -31.67 8.44
C GLY A 674 6.76 -30.35 9.03
N VAL A 675 5.94 -29.65 9.82
CA VAL A 675 6.23 -28.26 10.27
C VAL A 675 6.94 -28.13 11.62
N SER A 676 7.13 -29.21 12.40
CA SER A 676 7.60 -29.04 13.80
C SER A 676 8.48 -30.15 14.37
N THR A 677 8.75 -31.22 13.62
CA THR A 677 9.61 -32.32 14.07
C THR A 677 10.38 -32.89 12.90
N SER A 678 11.60 -33.34 13.17
CA SER A 678 12.40 -34.00 12.15
C SER A 678 11.71 -35.26 11.60
N GLY A 679 11.53 -35.29 10.29
CA GLY A 679 10.75 -36.30 9.59
C GLY A 679 11.31 -36.64 8.20
N THR A 680 10.50 -37.32 7.39
CA THR A 680 10.87 -37.66 6.01
C THR A 680 9.71 -37.39 5.07
N SER A 681 9.98 -36.65 4.00
CA SER A 681 9.03 -36.48 2.89
C SER A 681 9.46 -37.35 1.70
N GLU A 682 8.53 -38.07 1.09
CA GLU A 682 8.78 -38.80 -0.17
C GLU A 682 7.97 -38.18 -1.32
N ILE A 683 8.63 -37.90 -2.44
CA ILE A 683 7.99 -37.42 -3.67
C ILE A 683 8.32 -38.40 -4.80
N THR A 684 7.30 -38.97 -5.43
CA THR A 684 7.43 -39.82 -6.62
C THR A 684 7.05 -39.04 -7.87
N GLY A 685 7.96 -38.93 -8.84
CA GLY A 685 7.80 -38.02 -9.98
C GLY A 685 8.53 -36.70 -9.79
N ASP A 686 8.28 -35.75 -10.68
CA ASP A 686 9.12 -34.54 -10.81
C ASP A 686 8.88 -33.56 -9.66
N LEU A 687 9.97 -33.02 -9.12
CA LEU A 687 9.97 -31.90 -8.18
C LEU A 687 10.42 -30.63 -8.91
N ILE A 688 9.53 -29.64 -9.01
CA ILE A 688 9.76 -28.38 -9.70
C ILE A 688 9.72 -27.23 -8.69
N LEU A 689 10.77 -26.42 -8.66
CA LEU A 689 10.89 -25.23 -7.82
C LEU A 689 11.17 -24.02 -8.70
N GLU A 690 10.27 -23.06 -8.67
CA GLU A 690 10.45 -21.76 -9.33
C GLU A 690 11.37 -20.84 -8.50
N GLU A 691 11.77 -19.72 -9.08
CA GLU A 691 12.57 -18.69 -8.40
C GLU A 691 11.91 -18.29 -7.07
N GLY A 692 12.68 -18.18 -5.99
CA GLY A 692 12.18 -17.81 -4.67
C GLY A 692 11.36 -18.88 -3.93
N ALA A 693 11.05 -20.04 -4.55
CA ALA A 693 10.44 -21.17 -3.87
C ALA A 693 11.40 -21.74 -2.81
N ARG A 694 10.86 -22.25 -1.69
CA ARG A 694 11.63 -22.61 -0.50
C ARG A 694 11.47 -24.07 -0.10
N LEU A 695 12.60 -24.75 0.09
CA LEU A 695 12.65 -26.03 0.81
C LEU A 695 13.15 -25.78 2.22
N LYS A 696 12.30 -26.07 3.21
CA LYS A 696 12.61 -25.89 4.63
C LYS A 696 12.93 -27.23 5.26
N PHE A 697 14.11 -27.30 5.87
CA PHE A 697 14.59 -28.45 6.63
C PHE A 697 14.82 -28.02 8.08
N ASP A 698 14.16 -28.68 9.02
CA ASP A 698 14.52 -28.65 10.42
C ASP A 698 15.88 -29.33 10.60
N VAL A 699 16.84 -28.58 11.17
CA VAL A 699 18.17 -29.07 11.52
C VAL A 699 18.44 -28.75 12.98
N THR A 700 18.66 -29.79 13.76
CA THR A 700 18.97 -29.71 15.19
C THR A 700 20.39 -30.20 15.46
N ALA A 701 20.82 -30.15 16.72
CA ALA A 701 22.11 -30.68 17.14
C ALA A 701 22.28 -32.20 16.89
N GLU A 702 21.17 -32.96 16.79
CA GLU A 702 21.21 -34.44 16.72
C GLU A 702 20.44 -35.05 15.54
N THR A 703 19.50 -34.32 14.94
CA THR A 703 18.61 -34.84 13.87
C THR A 703 18.34 -33.78 12.80
N ASN A 704 17.94 -34.22 11.61
CA ASN A 704 17.51 -33.34 10.52
C ASN A 704 16.42 -34.01 9.67
N ASP A 705 15.69 -33.19 8.92
CA ASP A 705 14.74 -33.66 7.90
C ASP A 705 15.41 -34.29 6.69
N VAL A 706 14.72 -35.26 6.08
CA VAL A 706 15.18 -35.93 4.85
C VAL A 706 14.12 -35.87 3.77
N LEU A 707 14.48 -35.36 2.59
CA LEU A 707 13.66 -35.39 1.38
C LEU A 707 14.07 -36.55 0.48
N VAL A 708 13.14 -37.46 0.16
CA VAL A 708 13.36 -38.54 -0.80
C VAL A 708 12.66 -38.18 -2.11
N VAL A 709 13.43 -38.04 -3.20
CA VAL A 709 12.88 -37.73 -4.53
C VAL A 709 13.12 -38.90 -5.48
N ASN A 710 12.02 -39.55 -5.86
CA ASN A 710 11.95 -40.67 -6.81
C ASN A 710 11.50 -40.17 -8.20
N GLY A 711 12.19 -39.15 -8.72
CA GLY A 711 11.91 -38.53 -10.03
C GLY A 711 13.01 -37.54 -10.41
N ASP A 712 12.76 -36.71 -11.42
CA ASP A 712 13.68 -35.63 -11.81
C ASP A 712 13.47 -34.39 -10.92
N ILE A 713 14.49 -33.52 -10.86
CA ILE A 713 14.44 -32.25 -10.12
C ILE A 713 14.70 -31.11 -11.09
N GLN A 714 13.87 -30.08 -11.02
CA GLN A 714 14.04 -28.82 -11.74
C GLN A 714 14.04 -27.68 -10.72
N LEU A 715 15.24 -27.16 -10.44
CA LEU A 715 15.44 -26.02 -9.56
C LEU A 715 15.76 -24.79 -10.40
N ALA A 716 14.92 -23.76 -10.35
CA ALA A 716 15.21 -22.48 -10.97
C ALA A 716 16.34 -21.74 -10.21
N ASP A 717 17.07 -20.86 -10.92
CA ASP A 717 18.00 -19.93 -10.29
C ASP A 717 17.24 -19.08 -9.24
N GLY A 718 17.81 -18.94 -8.04
CA GLY A 718 17.20 -18.15 -6.95
C GLY A 718 16.18 -18.91 -6.09
N ALA A 719 15.99 -20.22 -6.29
CA ALA A 719 15.29 -21.04 -5.30
C ALA A 719 16.12 -21.17 -4.00
N VAL A 720 15.43 -21.30 -2.87
CA VAL A 720 16.01 -21.19 -1.53
C VAL A 720 15.98 -22.54 -0.81
N ILE A 721 17.12 -22.98 -0.32
CA ILE A 721 17.23 -24.10 0.61
C ILE A 721 17.43 -23.52 2.01
N GLU A 722 16.41 -23.61 2.85
CA GLU A 722 16.35 -22.96 4.15
C GLU A 722 16.51 -23.97 5.28
N MET A 723 17.42 -23.68 6.22
CA MET A 723 17.59 -24.47 7.44
C MET A 723 16.86 -23.80 8.60
N SER A 724 15.86 -24.47 9.14
CA SER A 724 15.18 -24.09 10.36
C SER A 724 15.95 -24.66 11.55
N LEU A 725 16.66 -23.79 12.27
CA LEU A 725 17.42 -24.18 13.45
C LEU A 725 16.49 -24.22 14.67
N GLY A 726 16.34 -25.38 15.31
CA GLY A 726 15.57 -25.53 16.55
C GLY A 726 16.20 -24.82 17.76
N GLU A 727 15.94 -25.30 18.99
CA GLU A 727 16.49 -24.69 20.24
C GLU A 727 18.03 -24.79 20.41
N GLY A 728 18.79 -25.15 19.36
CA GLY A 728 20.24 -25.20 19.41
C GLY A 728 20.89 -25.25 18.03
N MET A 729 22.07 -24.62 17.92
CA MET A 729 22.89 -24.64 16.69
C MET A 729 23.31 -26.06 16.32
N PRO A 730 23.39 -26.40 15.02
CA PRO A 730 23.84 -27.71 14.59
C PRO A 730 25.30 -27.91 14.98
N LEU A 731 25.64 -29.13 15.42
CA LEU A 731 27.03 -29.49 15.72
C LEU A 731 27.82 -29.67 14.42
N ALA A 732 29.14 -29.45 14.50
CA ALA A 732 30.04 -29.77 13.39
C ALA A 732 29.89 -31.24 12.99
N GLY A 733 29.68 -31.50 11.69
CA GLY A 733 29.28 -32.81 11.20
C GLY A 733 28.62 -32.75 9.83
N THR A 734 28.13 -33.89 9.36
CA THR A 734 27.45 -34.04 8.07
C THR A 734 26.01 -34.50 8.29
N TYR A 735 25.07 -33.78 7.70
CA TYR A 735 23.63 -34.03 7.75
C TYR A 735 23.13 -34.33 6.33
N VAL A 736 22.43 -35.45 6.13
CA VAL A 736 21.89 -35.83 4.81
C VAL A 736 20.53 -35.18 4.66
N LEU A 737 20.40 -34.21 3.76
CA LEU A 737 19.15 -33.46 3.55
C LEU A 737 18.25 -34.13 2.51
N ALA A 738 18.81 -34.75 1.47
CA ALA A 738 18.01 -35.41 0.45
C ALA A 738 18.63 -36.70 -0.08
N GLN A 739 17.77 -37.65 -0.47
CA GLN A 739 18.10 -38.89 -1.16
C GLN A 739 17.47 -38.88 -2.56
N LEU A 740 18.28 -39.15 -3.57
CA LEU A 740 17.97 -38.95 -4.99
C LEU A 740 18.17 -40.23 -5.80
N ASN A 741 17.64 -40.25 -7.03
CA ASN A 741 17.96 -41.27 -8.02
C ASN A 741 19.37 -41.08 -8.62
N GLU A 742 19.95 -42.16 -9.12
CA GLU A 742 21.25 -42.12 -9.80
C GLU A 742 21.20 -41.20 -11.04
N GLY A 743 22.14 -40.26 -11.14
CA GLY A 743 22.23 -39.31 -12.25
C GLY A 743 21.39 -38.04 -12.11
N VAL A 744 20.59 -37.90 -11.05
CA VAL A 744 19.84 -36.66 -10.76
C VAL A 744 20.76 -35.65 -10.07
N THR A 745 20.77 -34.41 -10.54
CA THR A 745 21.50 -33.30 -9.93
C THR A 745 20.53 -32.40 -9.17
N PHE A 746 20.76 -32.22 -7.87
CA PHE A 746 19.95 -31.37 -7.02
C PHE A 746 20.45 -29.93 -6.99
N LEU A 747 21.77 -29.75 -6.91
CA LEU A 747 22.40 -28.43 -6.82
C LEU A 747 22.71 -27.91 -8.24
N PRO A 748 21.97 -26.91 -8.75
CA PRO A 748 22.38 -26.18 -9.95
C PRO A 748 23.62 -25.32 -9.64
N GLU A 749 24.15 -24.65 -10.67
CA GLU A 749 25.31 -23.76 -10.50
C GLU A 749 25.04 -22.59 -9.53
N HIS A 750 23.78 -22.15 -9.39
CA HIS A 750 23.37 -21.04 -8.53
C HIS A 750 22.15 -21.42 -7.67
N TYR A 751 22.29 -21.34 -6.34
CA TYR A 751 21.21 -21.56 -5.37
C TYR A 751 21.44 -20.67 -4.15
N GLU A 752 20.37 -20.38 -3.39
CA GLU A 752 20.46 -19.64 -2.14
C GLU A 752 20.30 -20.57 -0.93
N VAL A 753 21.08 -20.32 0.12
CA VAL A 753 20.95 -21.02 1.41
C VAL A 753 20.58 -20.02 2.49
N ALA A 754 19.49 -20.28 3.19
CA ALA A 754 18.98 -19.43 4.26
C ALA A 754 19.00 -20.16 5.62
N GLY A 755 18.86 -19.39 6.71
CA GLY A 755 18.75 -19.93 8.08
C GLY A 755 20.08 -20.32 8.74
N LEU A 756 21.20 -20.22 8.03
CA LEU A 756 22.56 -20.55 8.53
C LEU A 756 23.44 -19.32 8.78
N THR A 757 22.85 -18.14 9.00
CA THR A 757 23.62 -16.91 9.25
C THR A 757 24.59 -17.10 10.42
N GLY A 758 25.88 -16.84 10.18
CA GLY A 758 26.93 -17.02 11.18
C GLY A 758 27.40 -18.47 11.39
N VAL A 759 26.86 -19.43 10.63
CA VAL A 759 27.26 -20.85 10.67
C VAL A 759 28.20 -21.14 9.51
N PRO A 760 29.44 -21.59 9.76
CA PRO A 760 30.31 -22.12 8.73
C PRO A 760 29.77 -23.42 8.14
N TYR A 761 29.42 -23.44 6.85
CA TYR A 761 28.90 -24.64 6.20
C TYR A 761 29.46 -24.89 4.79
N GLU A 762 29.21 -26.08 4.28
CA GLU A 762 29.33 -26.46 2.88
C GLU A 762 28.09 -27.30 2.52
N LEU A 763 27.38 -26.91 1.46
CA LEU A 763 26.33 -27.73 0.89
C LEU A 763 26.91 -28.44 -0.34
N LYS A 764 26.85 -29.78 -0.36
CA LYS A 764 27.41 -30.59 -1.44
C LYS A 764 26.53 -31.77 -1.80
N GLN A 765 26.63 -32.23 -3.03
CA GLN A 765 26.02 -33.48 -3.47
C GLN A 765 27.10 -34.56 -3.60
N GLU A 766 26.92 -35.68 -2.88
CA GLU A 766 27.75 -36.88 -3.01
C GLU A 766 26.91 -38.03 -3.58
N GLU A 767 27.21 -38.43 -4.82
CA GLU A 767 26.44 -39.44 -5.56
C GLU A 767 24.93 -39.12 -5.59
N THR A 768 24.16 -39.82 -4.76
CA THR A 768 22.70 -39.74 -4.66
C THR A 768 22.22 -38.95 -3.44
N GLN A 769 23.12 -38.29 -2.72
CA GLN A 769 22.79 -37.57 -1.49
C GLN A 769 23.14 -36.09 -1.55
N LEU A 770 22.18 -35.25 -1.16
CA LEU A 770 22.45 -33.87 -0.78
C LEU A 770 22.87 -33.83 0.70
N GLN A 771 23.99 -33.19 1.00
CA GLN A 771 24.56 -33.12 2.34
C GLN A 771 24.88 -31.69 2.76
N LEU A 772 24.48 -31.33 3.98
CA LEU A 772 24.94 -30.14 4.68
C LEU A 772 26.11 -30.53 5.61
N VAL A 773 27.27 -29.91 5.40
CA VAL A 773 28.45 -30.09 6.25
C VAL A 773 28.66 -28.84 7.09
N ILE A 774 28.50 -28.97 8.41
CA ILE A 774 28.81 -27.90 9.37
C ILE A 774 30.29 -28.00 9.77
N ARG A 775 31.04 -26.91 9.58
CA ARG A 775 32.50 -26.91 9.81
C ARG A 775 32.83 -26.66 11.27
N GLU A 776 33.89 -27.30 11.75
CA GLU A 776 34.50 -26.96 13.04
C GLU A 776 35.34 -25.69 12.90
N VAL A 777 35.17 -24.72 13.80
CA VAL A 777 35.89 -23.43 13.78
C VAL A 777 36.51 -23.07 15.13
N ARG A 778 37.54 -22.22 15.08
CA ARG A 778 38.16 -21.65 16.28
C ARG A 778 37.21 -20.67 17.01
N SER A 779 37.51 -20.40 18.28
CA SER A 779 36.84 -19.32 19.04
C SER A 779 37.17 -17.93 18.47
N ALA A 780 36.26 -16.97 18.69
CA ALA A 780 36.43 -15.57 18.31
C ALA A 780 37.62 -14.90 19.02
N GLN A 781 38.31 -14.02 18.30
CA GLN A 781 39.46 -13.25 18.80
C GLN A 781 39.59 -11.91 18.04
N THR A 782 40.62 -11.11 18.36
CA THR A 782 40.97 -9.95 17.54
C THR A 782 41.79 -10.37 16.31
N VAL A 783 41.35 -9.96 15.12
CA VAL A 783 42.02 -10.26 13.86
C VAL A 783 42.26 -8.99 13.04
N TYR A 784 43.36 -9.00 12.29
CA TYR A 784 43.77 -7.87 11.45
C TYR A 784 43.64 -8.26 9.99
N TRP A 785 43.01 -7.42 9.19
CA TRP A 785 42.93 -7.63 7.75
C TRP A 785 44.34 -7.65 7.14
N ASN A 786 44.63 -8.65 6.32
CA ASN A 786 45.85 -8.70 5.51
C ASN A 786 45.56 -8.87 4.01
N GLY A 787 44.42 -9.46 3.63
CA GLY A 787 44.00 -9.67 2.24
C GLY A 787 45.03 -10.42 1.36
N VAL A 788 45.90 -11.25 1.96
CA VAL A 788 46.97 -11.95 1.21
C VAL A 788 46.41 -13.10 0.37
N ALA A 789 45.34 -13.74 0.83
CA ALA A 789 44.65 -14.81 0.12
C ALA A 789 43.54 -14.29 -0.83
N GLY A 790 43.41 -12.97 -1.01
CA GLY A 790 42.41 -12.33 -1.86
C GLY A 790 41.72 -11.14 -1.18
N GLY A 791 40.74 -10.54 -1.89
CA GLY A 791 39.93 -9.44 -1.36
C GLY A 791 38.69 -9.89 -0.58
N ASP A 792 38.37 -11.18 -0.57
CA ASP A 792 37.10 -11.67 -0.05
C ASP A 792 37.10 -11.76 1.49
N TRP A 793 36.11 -11.12 2.11
CA TRP A 793 35.79 -11.32 3.52
C TRP A 793 34.62 -12.30 3.63
N ASN A 794 34.92 -13.51 4.07
CA ASN A 794 33.98 -14.62 4.21
C ASN A 794 34.16 -15.35 5.55
N LEU A 795 33.15 -16.15 5.91
CA LEU A 795 33.13 -16.89 7.16
C LEU A 795 33.89 -18.22 7.04
N ALA A 796 34.95 -18.36 7.83
CA ALA A 796 35.71 -19.59 8.01
C ALA A 796 36.19 -20.27 6.72
N ASP A 797 36.66 -19.45 5.77
CA ASP A 797 37.11 -19.91 4.47
C ASP A 797 38.52 -19.40 4.13
N ALA A 798 38.68 -18.18 3.63
CA ALA A 798 40.00 -17.66 3.25
C ALA A 798 40.79 -17.10 4.43
N GLU A 799 42.10 -17.38 4.49
CA GLU A 799 43.03 -16.81 5.50
C GLU A 799 43.43 -15.35 5.18
N ASN A 800 42.44 -14.48 4.94
CA ASN A 800 42.62 -13.05 4.64
C ASN A 800 42.86 -12.17 5.87
N PHE A 801 43.00 -12.81 7.03
CA PHE A 801 43.30 -12.16 8.29
C PHE A 801 44.61 -12.68 8.88
N ARG A 802 45.10 -11.96 9.88
CA ARG A 802 46.21 -12.39 10.73
C ARG A 802 45.92 -12.15 12.19
N THR A 803 46.54 -12.93 13.06
CA THR A 803 46.60 -12.62 14.50
C THR A 803 47.55 -11.46 14.76
N LEU A 804 47.60 -10.99 16.02
CA LEU A 804 48.56 -9.97 16.46
C LEU A 804 50.02 -10.41 16.22
N GLU A 805 50.30 -11.71 16.33
CA GLU A 805 51.61 -12.33 16.09
C GLU A 805 51.90 -12.56 14.58
N ASN A 806 51.07 -12.04 13.68
CA ASN A 806 51.14 -12.20 12.22
C ASN A 806 50.95 -13.63 11.70
N ALA A 807 50.32 -14.52 12.45
CA ALA A 807 49.93 -15.83 11.94
C ALA A 807 48.69 -15.68 11.02
N PRO A 808 48.68 -16.21 9.78
CA PRO A 808 47.49 -16.24 8.94
C PRO A 808 46.31 -16.91 9.64
N THR A 809 45.10 -16.40 9.43
CA THR A 809 43.87 -16.97 9.95
C THR A 809 42.68 -16.52 9.11
N TYR A 810 41.59 -17.29 9.14
CA TYR A 810 40.29 -16.92 8.57
C TYR A 810 39.44 -16.14 9.58
N PHE A 811 38.38 -15.47 9.12
CA PHE A 811 37.40 -14.82 10.00
C PHE A 811 36.39 -15.81 10.57
N VAL A 812 36.01 -15.65 11.84
CA VAL A 812 34.83 -16.30 12.44
C VAL A 812 33.89 -15.23 13.00
N GLY A 813 32.61 -15.58 13.14
CA GLY A 813 31.63 -14.69 13.79
C GLY A 813 32.11 -14.23 15.17
N GLU A 814 31.75 -13.00 15.54
CA GLU A 814 32.17 -12.32 16.79
C GLU A 814 33.67 -11.97 16.87
N ASP A 815 34.46 -12.17 15.81
CA ASP A 815 35.82 -11.61 15.80
C ASP A 815 35.78 -10.06 15.89
N ALA A 816 36.73 -9.49 16.62
CA ALA A 816 36.99 -8.06 16.59
C ALA A 816 37.95 -7.75 15.44
N VAL A 817 37.46 -7.04 14.42
CA VAL A 817 38.17 -6.85 13.16
C VAL A 817 38.86 -5.49 13.10
N VAL A 818 40.15 -5.51 12.73
CA VAL A 818 40.98 -4.30 12.59
C VAL A 818 41.52 -4.17 11.17
N PHE A 819 41.28 -3.03 10.54
CA PHE A 819 41.89 -2.62 9.28
C PHE A 819 42.96 -1.56 9.57
N ASP A 820 44.23 -1.89 9.30
CA ASP A 820 45.38 -1.02 9.53
C ASP A 820 46.19 -0.76 8.24
N ASP A 821 47.30 -0.03 8.35
CA ASP A 821 48.16 0.32 7.21
C ASP A 821 49.06 -0.82 6.71
N THR A 822 48.96 -2.03 7.28
CA THR A 822 49.86 -3.14 6.95
C THR A 822 49.33 -4.06 5.86
N ALA A 823 48.04 -3.99 5.54
CA ALA A 823 47.44 -4.89 4.56
C ALA A 823 47.89 -4.54 3.12
N PRO A 824 48.38 -5.51 2.34
CA PRO A 824 48.66 -5.31 0.92
C PRO A 824 47.42 -5.07 0.05
N ALA A 825 46.23 -5.52 0.46
CA ALA A 825 44.98 -5.33 -0.27
C ALA A 825 43.99 -4.49 0.56
N THR A 826 43.44 -3.44 -0.04
CA THR A 826 42.50 -2.52 0.62
C THR A 826 41.10 -2.49 -0.01
N GLU A 827 40.88 -3.29 -1.05
CA GLU A 827 39.54 -3.64 -1.54
C GLU A 827 39.07 -4.88 -0.77
N VAL A 828 37.95 -4.74 -0.06
CA VAL A 828 37.35 -5.76 0.79
C VAL A 828 35.98 -6.09 0.21
N ASN A 829 35.85 -7.31 -0.30
CA ASN A 829 34.65 -7.82 -0.95
C ASN A 829 33.91 -8.73 0.03
N LEU A 830 32.80 -8.25 0.59
CA LEU A 830 31.91 -9.07 1.42
C LEU A 830 31.11 -9.98 0.49
N THR A 831 31.46 -11.25 0.46
CA THR A 831 30.80 -12.25 -0.40
C THR A 831 29.55 -12.83 0.24
N GLN A 832 29.38 -12.66 1.55
CA GLN A 832 28.23 -13.09 2.35
C GLN A 832 28.05 -12.16 3.55
N SER A 833 26.94 -12.29 4.27
CA SER A 833 26.73 -11.55 5.52
C SER A 833 27.68 -12.01 6.63
N VAL A 834 28.23 -11.06 7.38
CA VAL A 834 29.17 -11.30 8.49
C VAL A 834 28.76 -10.53 9.73
N THR A 835 28.99 -11.14 10.91
CA THR A 835 28.65 -10.57 12.23
C THR A 835 29.90 -10.40 13.11
N PRO A 836 30.82 -9.48 12.79
CA PRO A 836 31.96 -9.20 13.65
C PRO A 836 31.51 -8.53 14.96
N ALA A 837 32.20 -8.76 16.06
CA ALA A 837 31.87 -8.09 17.33
C ALA A 837 32.09 -6.56 17.25
N SER A 838 33.11 -6.14 16.50
CA SER A 838 33.43 -4.73 16.25
C SER A 838 34.33 -4.57 15.03
N ILE A 839 34.26 -3.41 14.38
CA ILE A 839 35.16 -3.03 13.29
C ILE A 839 35.90 -1.75 13.66
N LEU A 840 37.23 -1.78 13.60
CA LEU A 840 38.10 -0.62 13.70
C LEU A 840 38.82 -0.41 12.38
N VAL A 841 38.60 0.74 11.73
CA VAL A 841 39.38 1.17 10.57
C VAL A 841 40.32 2.29 11.00
N ASN A 842 41.62 1.98 11.07
CA ASN A 842 42.69 2.90 11.47
C ASN A 842 43.77 2.93 10.39
N THR A 843 43.58 3.75 9.37
CA THR A 843 44.49 3.83 8.22
C THR A 843 44.74 5.28 7.81
N ALA A 844 45.90 5.54 7.22
CA ALA A 844 46.20 6.74 6.44
C ALA A 844 45.81 6.60 4.95
N GLY A 845 45.56 5.38 4.47
CA GLY A 845 45.18 5.05 3.09
C GLY A 845 43.68 5.03 2.83
N THR A 846 43.23 4.27 1.83
CA THR A 846 41.80 4.09 1.52
C THR A 846 41.44 2.61 1.55
N TYR A 847 40.49 2.24 2.41
CA TYR A 847 39.78 0.96 2.33
C TYR A 847 38.45 1.14 1.61
N ARG A 848 38.04 0.11 0.88
CA ARG A 848 36.77 0.08 0.16
C ARG A 848 36.04 -1.23 0.43
N PHE A 849 34.85 -1.14 1.04
CA PHE A 849 33.96 -2.26 1.31
C PHE A 849 32.93 -2.35 0.18
N THR A 850 32.88 -3.51 -0.45
CA THR A 850 32.05 -3.83 -1.62
C THR A 850 31.44 -5.23 -1.47
N GLY A 851 30.67 -5.67 -2.47
CA GLY A 851 30.15 -7.03 -2.55
C GLY A 851 28.68 -7.15 -2.19
N PRO A 852 28.06 -8.31 -2.47
CA PRO A 852 26.65 -8.56 -2.19
C PRO A 852 26.37 -8.82 -0.69
N GLY A 853 27.39 -9.13 0.11
CA GLY A 853 27.25 -9.40 1.54
C GLY A 853 27.08 -8.14 2.40
N ALA A 854 26.51 -8.32 3.59
CA ALA A 854 26.26 -7.25 4.56
C ALA A 854 27.02 -7.45 5.88
N ILE A 855 27.25 -6.35 6.60
CA ILE A 855 27.63 -6.40 8.02
C ILE A 855 26.34 -6.33 8.83
N GLU A 856 26.14 -7.28 9.74
CA GLU A 856 24.91 -7.45 10.50
C GLU A 856 25.14 -7.54 12.02
N GLY A 857 24.06 -7.64 12.79
CA GLY A 857 24.11 -7.78 14.24
C GLY A 857 24.45 -6.49 14.98
N THR A 858 25.01 -6.61 16.18
CA THR A 858 25.29 -5.45 17.06
C THR A 858 26.63 -4.78 16.78
N THR A 859 27.28 -5.07 15.65
CA THR A 859 28.60 -4.54 15.28
C THR A 859 28.68 -3.03 15.37
N GLY A 860 29.65 -2.51 16.11
CA GLY A 860 30.05 -1.10 16.06
C GLY A 860 31.19 -0.85 15.07
N LEU A 861 31.17 0.30 14.40
CA LEU A 861 32.22 0.74 13.46
C LEU A 861 32.90 2.00 13.98
N VAL A 862 34.21 1.93 14.22
CA VAL A 862 35.04 3.08 14.59
C VAL A 862 35.99 3.41 13.44
N LYS A 863 35.93 4.66 12.96
CA LYS A 863 36.86 5.19 11.95
C LYS A 863 37.80 6.21 12.59
N THR A 864 39.10 5.89 12.55
CA THR A 864 40.20 6.75 12.98
C THR A 864 41.31 6.75 11.92
N GLY A 865 42.36 7.57 12.11
CA GLY A 865 43.39 7.79 11.10
C GLY A 865 42.92 8.69 9.98
N THR A 866 43.86 9.34 9.31
CA THR A 866 43.59 10.41 8.34
C THR A 866 43.01 9.94 7.00
N GLY A 867 42.99 8.62 6.76
CA GLY A 867 42.54 7.99 5.52
C GLY A 867 41.02 7.93 5.34
N ARG A 868 40.60 7.26 4.26
CA ARG A 868 39.20 7.11 3.84
C ARG A 868 38.71 5.66 3.97
N LEU A 869 37.47 5.49 4.42
CA LEU A 869 36.71 4.24 4.29
C LEU A 869 35.55 4.50 3.34
N LYS A 870 35.53 3.83 2.20
CA LYS A 870 34.40 3.85 1.28
C LYS A 870 33.53 2.62 1.52
N ILE A 871 32.24 2.80 1.72
CA ILE A 871 31.28 1.70 1.94
C ILE A 871 30.23 1.76 0.84
N GLU A 872 30.21 0.72 0.00
CA GLU A 872 29.31 0.65 -1.17
C GLU A 872 28.24 -0.42 -1.03
N ASN A 873 28.43 -1.40 -0.15
CA ASN A 873 27.43 -2.40 0.15
C ASN A 873 26.38 -1.86 1.15
N THR A 874 25.19 -2.46 1.15
CA THR A 874 24.13 -2.20 2.12
C THR A 874 24.37 -3.04 3.36
N ASN A 875 24.25 -2.46 4.55
CA ASN A 875 24.53 -3.11 5.83
C ASN A 875 23.36 -3.00 6.79
N ALA A 876 23.16 -4.00 7.66
CA ALA A 876 22.01 -4.08 8.57
C ALA A 876 22.38 -4.00 10.06
N PHE A 877 23.67 -3.77 10.39
CA PHE A 877 24.12 -3.69 11.77
C PHE A 877 23.43 -2.55 12.54
N THR A 878 23.26 -2.74 13.85
CA THR A 878 22.57 -1.80 14.75
C THR A 878 23.52 -1.07 15.70
N GLY A 879 24.81 -1.42 15.70
CA GLY A 879 25.80 -0.77 16.55
C GLY A 879 26.14 0.65 16.10
N ALA A 880 26.89 1.36 16.96
CA ALA A 880 27.25 2.75 16.72
C ALA A 880 28.32 2.89 15.63
N VAL A 881 28.18 3.93 14.81
CA VAL A 881 29.23 4.40 13.89
C VAL A 881 29.89 5.63 14.50
N ASP A 882 31.17 5.57 14.82
CA ASP A 882 31.96 6.66 15.41
C ASP A 882 33.09 7.09 14.48
N ILE A 883 32.97 8.30 13.91
CA ILE A 883 33.91 8.90 12.97
C ILE A 883 34.79 9.91 13.72
N GLN A 884 35.91 9.42 14.25
CA GLN A 884 36.84 10.20 15.07
C GLN A 884 37.85 10.98 14.21
N GLU A 885 38.28 10.41 13.08
CA GLU A 885 39.24 11.06 12.17
C GLU A 885 39.09 10.52 10.72
N GLY A 886 39.52 11.31 9.73
CA GLY A 886 39.50 10.93 8.33
C GLY A 886 38.10 11.03 7.72
N THR A 887 37.78 10.15 6.77
CA THR A 887 36.50 10.20 6.04
C THR A 887 35.84 8.82 5.96
N ILE A 888 34.52 8.77 6.20
CA ILE A 888 33.66 7.69 5.69
C ILE A 888 32.91 8.25 4.48
N GLU A 889 32.97 7.55 3.34
CA GLU A 889 32.25 7.88 2.11
C GLU A 889 31.16 6.84 1.82
N VAL A 890 29.95 7.32 1.54
CA VAL A 890 28.78 6.50 1.17
C VAL A 890 28.07 7.10 -0.04
N ALA A 891 27.33 6.26 -0.78
CA ALA A 891 26.48 6.73 -1.87
C ALA A 891 25.27 7.51 -1.32
N SER A 892 24.49 6.85 -0.46
CA SER A 892 23.27 7.36 0.17
C SER A 892 23.23 6.95 1.65
N MET A 893 22.36 7.62 2.41
CA MET A 893 22.12 7.32 3.83
C MET A 893 20.97 6.30 3.98
N PRO A 894 20.96 5.49 5.06
CA PRO A 894 19.79 4.68 5.42
C PRO A 894 18.58 5.56 5.76
N ASN A 895 17.39 5.04 5.52
CA ASN A 895 16.12 5.70 5.80
C ASN A 895 15.14 4.70 6.48
N ASN A 896 13.92 5.14 6.77
CA ASN A 896 12.91 4.30 7.44
C ASN A 896 12.29 3.21 6.55
N ILE A 897 12.59 3.21 5.24
CA ILE A 897 12.12 2.22 4.26
C ILE A 897 13.17 1.10 4.07
N GLY A 898 14.44 1.34 4.40
CA GLY A 898 15.47 0.33 4.22
C GLY A 898 16.84 0.66 4.80
N ASP A 899 17.63 -0.40 4.93
CA ASP A 899 19.01 -0.39 5.40
C ASP A 899 19.93 0.39 4.45
N GLY A 900 21.14 0.71 4.92
CA GLY A 900 22.09 1.49 4.14
C GLY A 900 23.54 1.18 4.50
N ALA A 901 24.47 1.89 3.87
CA ALA A 901 25.89 1.65 4.07
C ALA A 901 26.33 1.73 5.55
N LEU A 902 25.62 2.51 6.37
CA LEU A 902 25.92 2.70 7.80
C LEU A 902 24.98 1.94 8.75
N GLY A 903 24.34 0.86 8.30
CA GLY A 903 23.43 0.06 9.11
C GLY A 903 21.98 0.54 9.08
N LYS A 904 21.16 -0.06 9.94
CA LYS A 904 19.73 0.29 10.14
C LYS A 904 19.54 1.73 10.55
N ALA A 905 18.54 2.44 10.02
CA ALA A 905 18.17 3.79 10.48
C ALA A 905 17.76 3.83 11.97
N SER A 906 17.97 4.96 12.65
CA SER A 906 17.61 5.10 14.07
C SER A 906 17.53 6.56 14.52
N ASN A 907 16.51 6.89 15.30
CA ASN A 907 16.38 8.19 15.96
C ASN A 907 17.28 8.34 17.21
N ASN A 908 18.03 7.30 17.59
CA ASN A 908 19.00 7.39 18.68
C ASN A 908 20.28 8.08 18.18
N ALA A 909 20.45 9.35 18.55
CA ALA A 909 21.62 10.15 18.15
C ALA A 909 22.97 9.57 18.62
N GLY A 910 22.98 8.64 19.58
CA GLY A 910 24.18 7.94 20.06
C GLY A 910 24.73 6.87 19.09
N LEU A 911 24.02 6.57 18.00
CA LEU A 911 24.42 5.53 17.04
C LEU A 911 25.11 6.06 15.77
N LEU A 912 25.19 7.38 15.60
CA LEU A 912 26.05 8.04 14.61
C LEU A 912 26.76 9.23 15.26
N LEU A 913 28.05 9.08 15.48
CA LEU A 913 28.92 10.08 16.09
C LEU A 913 29.93 10.60 15.06
N LEU A 914 30.00 11.93 14.93
CA LEU A 914 31.10 12.59 14.24
C LEU A 914 31.90 13.37 15.28
N ASN A 915 33.14 12.97 15.53
CA ASN A 915 33.99 13.57 16.56
C ASN A 915 35.41 13.83 16.02
N GLY A 916 35.50 14.64 14.97
CA GLY A 916 36.72 15.07 14.29
C GLY A 916 36.78 14.63 12.82
N GLY A 917 36.01 13.61 12.45
CA GLY A 917 35.97 13.08 11.09
C GLY A 917 34.93 13.71 10.15
N THR A 918 34.92 13.20 8.92
CA THR A 918 34.03 13.61 7.83
C THR A 918 33.11 12.46 7.41
N LEU A 919 31.82 12.73 7.28
CA LEU A 919 30.87 11.89 6.54
C LEU A 919 30.62 12.51 5.17
N ASP A 920 30.94 11.77 4.12
CA ASP A 920 30.85 12.19 2.71
C ASP A 920 29.75 11.39 1.99
N ILE A 921 28.70 12.09 1.57
CA ILE A 921 27.50 11.50 0.94
C ILE A 921 27.44 11.98 -0.51
N THR A 922 27.67 11.05 -1.43
CA THR A 922 27.93 11.39 -2.83
C THR A 922 26.66 11.56 -3.68
N GLN A 923 25.52 11.03 -3.24
CA GLN A 923 24.22 11.16 -3.92
C GLN A 923 23.19 11.90 -3.05
N GLY A 924 22.06 12.29 -3.65
CA GLY A 924 20.92 12.84 -2.90
C GLY A 924 20.08 11.74 -2.27
N GLY A 925 19.10 12.13 -1.45
CA GLY A 925 18.17 11.18 -0.81
C GLY A 925 17.64 11.66 0.53
N THR A 926 17.23 10.71 1.35
CA THR A 926 16.67 10.93 2.70
C THR A 926 17.49 10.18 3.74
N ALA A 927 17.71 10.80 4.89
CA ALA A 927 18.36 10.21 6.06
C ALA A 927 17.41 10.31 7.27
N ASP A 928 16.90 9.16 7.72
CA ASP A 928 16.04 9.04 8.92
C ASP A 928 16.85 8.60 10.14
N ARG A 929 18.04 9.21 10.31
CA ARG A 929 18.97 8.87 11.39
C ARG A 929 19.40 10.11 12.15
N ALA A 930 19.28 10.06 13.47
CA ALA A 930 19.79 11.13 14.33
C ALA A 930 21.33 11.05 14.43
N MET A 931 21.99 12.17 14.66
CA MET A 931 23.45 12.18 14.86
C MET A 931 23.91 13.08 16.01
N THR A 932 24.98 12.64 16.67
CA THR A 932 25.70 13.40 17.68
C THR A 932 27.00 13.94 17.10
N ILE A 933 27.21 15.25 17.26
CA ILE A 933 28.50 15.88 16.99
C ILE A 933 29.30 15.93 18.30
N GLY A 934 30.48 15.34 18.29
CA GLY A 934 31.37 15.28 19.44
C GLY A 934 32.08 16.61 19.73
N ALA A 935 32.89 16.61 20.79
CA ALA A 935 33.60 17.81 21.24
C ALA A 935 34.66 18.31 20.24
N ALA A 936 35.20 17.42 19.40
CA ALA A 936 36.13 17.79 18.33
C ALA A 936 35.42 18.36 17.07
N GLY A 937 34.09 18.43 17.08
CA GLY A 937 33.28 18.81 15.91
C GLY A 937 33.09 17.67 14.93
N GLY A 938 32.43 17.95 13.81
CA GLY A 938 32.18 16.96 12.75
C GLY A 938 31.95 17.63 11.41
N THR A 939 32.30 16.96 10.32
CA THR A 939 32.08 17.49 8.96
C THR A 939 31.09 16.62 8.20
N LEU A 940 30.08 17.24 7.61
CA LEU A 940 29.15 16.62 6.67
C LEU A 940 29.37 17.22 5.29
N GLN A 941 29.70 16.37 4.32
CA GLN A 941 29.79 16.70 2.91
C GLN A 941 28.63 16.03 2.17
N ASN A 942 27.90 16.78 1.35
CA ASN A 942 26.94 16.22 0.42
C ASN A 942 27.00 16.91 -0.95
N SER A 943 26.92 16.10 -2.01
CA SER A 943 26.91 16.58 -3.39
C SER A 943 25.49 16.76 -3.95
N GLY A 944 24.55 15.88 -3.57
CA GLY A 944 23.14 15.96 -3.95
C GLY A 944 22.26 16.73 -2.95
N GLU A 945 20.96 16.83 -3.26
CA GLU A 945 19.96 17.31 -2.30
C GLU A 945 19.65 16.19 -1.29
N LEU A 946 19.82 16.47 0.00
CA LEU A 946 19.73 15.50 1.09
C LEU A 946 18.73 15.98 2.15
N PHE A 947 17.66 15.24 2.37
CA PHE A 947 16.76 15.42 3.51
C PHE A 947 17.34 14.74 4.75
N TRP A 948 17.54 15.50 5.81
CA TRP A 948 17.96 14.99 7.11
C TRP A 948 16.80 15.15 8.10
N ASN A 949 16.07 14.06 8.29
CA ASN A 949 14.77 14.09 8.96
C ASN A 949 14.87 14.10 10.49
N GLU A 950 15.93 13.54 11.03
CA GLU A 950 16.11 13.37 12.46
C GLU A 950 17.02 14.43 13.09
N ALA A 951 17.07 14.48 14.41
CA ALA A 951 17.79 15.53 15.15
C ALA A 951 19.32 15.45 15.02
N VAL A 952 19.96 16.62 14.88
CA VAL A 952 21.41 16.83 15.03
C VAL A 952 21.70 17.50 16.37
N VAL A 953 22.45 16.81 17.24
CA VAL A 953 22.73 17.25 18.62
C VAL A 953 24.23 17.41 18.88
N GLY A 954 24.61 18.10 19.97
CA GLY A 954 26.00 18.15 20.44
C GLY A 954 26.82 19.38 20.00
N GLY A 955 28.01 19.14 19.46
CA GLY A 955 29.07 20.12 19.17
C GLY A 955 28.88 20.92 17.86
N ASN A 956 29.98 21.15 17.15
CA ASN A 956 30.04 22.02 15.98
C ASN A 956 30.01 21.22 14.67
N LEU A 957 28.94 21.35 13.90
CA LEU A 957 28.78 20.73 12.59
C LEU A 957 29.32 21.65 11.49
N THR A 958 30.22 21.14 10.65
CA THR A 958 30.69 21.82 9.44
C THR A 958 30.03 21.23 8.21
N LYS A 959 29.31 22.05 7.44
CA LYS A 959 28.74 21.71 6.14
C LYS A 959 29.67 22.15 5.02
N ILE A 960 30.05 21.20 4.17
CA ILE A 960 30.82 21.41 2.94
C ILE A 960 30.14 20.74 1.73
N GLY A 961 30.70 20.93 0.54
CA GLY A 961 30.17 20.38 -0.71
C GLY A 961 29.01 21.21 -1.28
N PRO A 962 28.79 21.12 -2.61
CA PRO A 962 27.86 22.00 -3.32
C PRO A 962 26.38 21.66 -3.10
N GLY A 963 26.07 20.47 -2.57
CA GLY A 963 24.70 19.99 -2.41
C GLY A 963 23.88 20.76 -1.38
N LYS A 964 22.55 20.62 -1.48
CA LYS A 964 21.59 21.21 -0.54
C LYS A 964 21.28 20.22 0.59
N LEU A 965 21.51 20.60 1.83
CA LEU A 965 21.09 19.85 3.02
C LEU A 965 19.78 20.43 3.55
N ILE A 966 18.71 19.65 3.56
CA ILE A 966 17.42 20.04 4.10
C ILE A 966 17.31 19.45 5.50
N LEU A 967 17.35 20.30 6.53
CA LEU A 967 17.11 19.89 7.90
C LEU A 967 15.59 19.87 8.15
N ALA A 968 15.08 18.82 8.76
CA ALA A 968 13.68 18.72 9.16
C ALA A 968 13.50 18.42 10.66
N GLY A 969 14.49 17.79 11.30
CA GLY A 969 14.48 17.54 12.73
C GLY A 969 14.72 18.79 13.59
N HIS A 970 14.44 18.67 14.89
CA HIS A 970 14.71 19.73 15.88
C HIS A 970 16.16 19.65 16.38
N ASN A 971 17.00 20.55 15.90
CA ASN A 971 18.45 20.47 16.05
C ASN A 971 18.95 21.21 17.30
N THR A 972 19.78 20.58 18.11
CA THR A 972 20.28 21.19 19.38
C THR A 972 21.80 21.29 19.47
N HIS A 973 22.50 20.99 18.37
CA HIS A 973 23.94 21.18 18.25
C HIS A 973 24.35 22.67 18.39
N ASN A 974 25.61 22.89 18.77
CA ASN A 974 26.09 24.21 19.18
C ASN A 974 26.24 25.18 18.00
N GLU A 975 26.92 24.76 16.94
CA GLU A 975 27.18 25.61 15.78
C GLU A 975 27.01 24.83 14.47
N LEU A 976 26.38 25.45 13.49
CA LEU A 976 26.38 25.05 12.09
C LEU A 976 27.29 25.98 11.30
N ILE A 977 28.42 25.46 10.82
CA ILE A 977 29.41 26.19 10.02
C ILE A 977 29.19 25.86 8.54
N ILE A 978 28.72 26.81 7.75
CA ILE A 978 28.42 26.60 6.32
C ILE A 978 29.55 27.17 5.47
N LYS A 979 30.42 26.29 4.96
CA LYS A 979 31.53 26.70 4.07
C LYS A 979 31.14 26.70 2.60
N GLU A 980 30.26 25.80 2.19
CA GLU A 980 29.81 25.64 0.80
C GLU A 980 28.39 25.07 0.75
N GLY A 981 27.71 25.28 -0.37
CA GLY A 981 26.39 24.73 -0.65
C GLY A 981 25.29 25.46 0.11
N THR A 982 24.15 24.78 0.26
CA THR A 982 22.95 25.34 0.89
C THR A 982 22.51 24.46 2.04
N VAL A 983 22.06 25.07 3.14
CA VAL A 983 21.27 24.41 4.18
C VAL A 983 19.86 25.02 4.15
N ARG A 984 18.82 24.21 4.05
CA ARG A 984 17.42 24.65 4.07
C ARG A 984 16.70 24.10 5.30
N LEU A 985 15.87 24.93 5.93
CA LEU A 985 14.95 24.51 6.99
C LEU A 985 13.64 24.06 6.34
N LEU A 986 13.16 22.86 6.70
CA LEU A 986 12.00 22.25 6.02
C LEU A 986 10.69 22.97 6.33
N ASN A 987 10.49 23.40 7.57
CA ASN A 987 9.25 24.02 8.06
C ASN A 987 9.52 25.04 9.17
N GLU A 988 8.45 25.63 9.73
CA GLU A 988 8.50 26.69 10.76
C GLU A 988 9.08 26.25 12.11
N GLU A 989 9.06 24.95 12.41
CA GLU A 989 9.54 24.39 13.67
C GLU A 989 11.00 23.91 13.56
N THR A 990 11.52 23.76 12.35
CA THR A 990 12.91 23.35 12.10
C THR A 990 13.88 24.50 12.43
N ASN A 991 15.01 24.18 13.05
CA ASN A 991 16.09 25.14 13.33
C ASN A 991 17.47 24.62 12.86
N PRO A 992 18.45 25.51 12.60
CA PRO A 992 19.78 25.14 12.15
C PRO A 992 20.76 24.79 13.29
N GLY A 993 20.29 24.54 14.51
CA GLY A 993 21.12 24.50 15.73
C GLY A 993 21.06 25.82 16.52
N LYS A 994 21.99 26.03 17.47
CA LYS A 994 21.99 27.24 18.33
C LYS A 994 22.61 28.47 17.66
N LYS A 995 23.55 28.27 16.74
CA LYS A 995 24.26 29.34 16.03
C LYS A 995 24.67 28.91 14.63
N VAL A 996 24.61 29.82 13.66
CA VAL A 996 25.07 29.61 12.29
C VAL A 996 26.30 30.47 12.03
N VAL A 997 27.37 29.87 11.50
CA VAL A 997 28.60 30.55 11.10
C VAL A 997 28.73 30.47 9.59
N PHE A 998 28.77 31.61 8.91
CA PHE A 998 28.88 31.66 7.45
C PHE A 998 30.33 31.82 7.01
N GLU A 999 30.85 30.82 6.31
CA GLU A 999 32.18 30.84 5.71
C GLU A 999 32.17 30.81 4.16
N GLY A 1000 30.99 30.77 3.55
CA GLY A 1000 30.81 30.85 2.10
C GLY A 1000 29.43 30.42 1.57
N GLY A 1001 28.67 29.63 2.33
CA GLY A 1001 27.41 29.05 1.86
C GLY A 1001 26.13 29.83 2.16
N VAL A 1002 25.01 29.14 1.96
CA VAL A 1002 23.64 29.68 2.02
C VAL A 1002 22.84 28.99 3.14
N LEU A 1003 22.08 29.76 3.90
CA LEU A 1003 20.99 29.28 4.74
C LEU A 1003 19.64 29.72 4.15
N GLU A 1004 18.73 28.79 3.92
CA GLU A 1004 17.37 29.05 3.45
C GLU A 1004 16.35 28.71 4.54
N SER A 1005 15.56 29.68 4.95
CA SER A 1005 14.38 29.43 5.80
C SER A 1005 13.23 28.87 4.96
N TYR A 1006 12.27 28.22 5.60
CA TYR A 1006 11.01 27.86 4.95
C TYR A 1006 10.21 29.14 4.67
N ASP A 1007 9.97 29.49 3.39
CA ASP A 1007 9.26 30.70 3.00
C ASP A 1007 7.79 30.41 2.71
N ASN A 1008 6.90 30.85 3.61
CA ASN A 1008 5.46 30.71 3.45
C ASN A 1008 4.71 31.97 3.91
N SER A 1009 4.12 32.66 2.94
CA SER A 1009 3.39 33.92 3.15
C SER A 1009 2.12 33.82 4.03
N TYR A 1010 1.73 32.63 4.48
CA TYR A 1010 0.55 32.38 5.32
C TYR A 1010 0.87 31.92 6.75
N SER A 1011 2.07 31.38 7.00
CA SER A 1011 2.54 30.98 8.33
C SER A 1011 3.46 32.04 8.94
N TYR A 1012 4.02 31.75 10.13
CA TYR A 1012 4.84 32.70 10.85
C TYR A 1012 6.04 32.03 11.52
N SER A 1013 7.24 32.36 11.07
CA SER A 1013 8.51 31.91 11.64
C SER A 1013 8.93 32.72 12.87
N THR A 1014 9.52 32.06 13.86
CA THR A 1014 10.25 32.74 14.96
C THR A 1014 11.64 32.16 15.12
N TRP A 1015 12.68 32.98 14.92
CA TRP A 1015 14.07 32.53 14.98
C TRP A 1015 14.84 33.16 16.12
N THR A 1016 15.43 32.30 16.96
CA THR A 1016 16.19 32.69 18.16
C THR A 1016 17.67 32.34 18.07
N TRP A 1017 18.09 31.60 17.04
CA TRP A 1017 19.48 31.18 16.82
C TRP A 1017 20.36 32.37 16.42
N ASN A 1018 21.64 32.31 16.79
CA ASN A 1018 22.58 33.40 16.50
C ASN A 1018 23.25 33.22 15.13
N MET A 1019 23.79 34.30 14.57
CA MET A 1019 24.59 34.27 13.35
C MET A 1019 25.98 34.88 13.58
N GLU A 1020 26.97 34.37 12.86
CA GLU A 1020 28.30 34.97 12.74
C GLU A 1020 28.77 34.94 11.28
N VAL A 1021 29.35 36.05 10.82
CA VAL A 1021 30.13 36.07 9.56
C VAL A 1021 31.56 36.51 9.87
N PRO A 1022 32.52 35.56 9.96
CA PRO A 1022 33.90 35.88 10.30
C PRO A 1022 34.55 36.85 9.31
N ASP A 1023 35.67 37.46 9.74
CA ASP A 1023 36.40 38.41 8.91
C ASP A 1023 36.83 37.80 7.57
N GLY A 1024 36.65 38.56 6.49
CA GLY A 1024 36.95 38.11 5.12
C GLY A 1024 36.04 37.01 4.57
N LYS A 1025 35.03 36.56 5.32
CA LYS A 1025 34.06 35.55 4.87
C LYS A 1025 32.79 36.17 4.31
N ILE A 1026 32.03 35.37 3.57
CA ILE A 1026 30.73 35.75 3.01
C ILE A 1026 29.65 34.76 3.46
N GLY A 1027 28.43 35.24 3.57
CA GLY A 1027 27.26 34.42 3.87
C GLY A 1027 26.02 34.90 3.14
N HIS A 1028 25.09 33.98 2.91
CA HIS A 1028 23.79 34.27 2.32
C HIS A 1028 22.69 33.68 3.20
N VAL A 1029 21.67 34.47 3.50
CA VAL A 1029 20.49 33.99 4.24
C VAL A 1029 19.22 34.40 3.52
N TYR A 1030 18.36 33.43 3.22
CA TYR A 1030 16.99 33.66 2.76
C TYR A 1030 16.05 33.56 3.96
N MET A 1031 15.37 34.66 4.25
CA MET A 1031 14.40 34.74 5.34
C MET A 1031 13.05 34.17 4.89
N ASP A 1032 12.21 33.74 5.83
CA ASP A 1032 10.78 33.56 5.58
C ASP A 1032 10.10 34.91 5.39
N GLY A 1033 9.11 34.95 4.48
CA GLY A 1033 8.27 36.09 4.19
C GLY A 1033 7.41 36.54 5.36
N ARG A 1034 7.25 35.76 6.42
CA ARG A 1034 6.58 36.20 7.64
C ARG A 1034 7.27 35.69 8.89
N GLY A 1035 8.04 36.54 9.55
CA GLY A 1035 8.61 36.08 10.81
C GLY A 1035 9.33 37.13 11.63
N ASP A 1036 9.73 36.70 12.81
CA ASP A 1036 10.49 37.47 13.79
C ASP A 1036 11.88 36.89 13.97
N TYR A 1037 12.91 37.67 13.66
CA TYR A 1037 14.29 37.30 13.91
C TYR A 1037 14.83 38.00 15.17
N THR A 1038 15.03 37.25 16.25
CA THR A 1038 15.54 37.79 17.54
C THR A 1038 17.00 37.44 17.82
N GLY A 1039 17.62 36.58 17.00
CA GLY A 1039 19.01 36.17 17.15
C GLY A 1039 20.03 37.31 17.04
N ALA A 1040 21.18 37.17 17.71
CA ALA A 1040 22.29 38.12 17.56
C ALA A 1040 23.05 37.88 16.24
N LEU A 1041 23.73 38.91 15.74
CA LEU A 1041 24.67 38.83 14.62
C LEU A 1041 26.02 39.42 15.02
N THR A 1042 27.11 38.68 14.79
CA THR A 1042 28.50 39.07 15.10
C THR A 1042 29.45 38.85 13.93
N GLY A 1043 30.65 39.44 14.00
CA GLY A 1043 31.70 39.32 12.98
C GLY A 1043 31.85 40.55 12.09
N SER A 1044 32.71 40.45 11.08
CA SER A 1044 33.12 41.56 10.20
C SER A 1044 33.10 41.25 8.71
N GLY A 1045 32.65 40.06 8.31
CA GLY A 1045 32.52 39.65 6.91
C GLY A 1045 31.36 40.34 6.16
N ALA A 1046 30.89 39.72 5.07
CA ALA A 1046 29.75 40.21 4.29
C ALA A 1046 28.57 39.24 4.33
N LEU A 1047 27.41 39.69 4.82
CA LEU A 1047 26.16 38.92 4.83
C LEU A 1047 25.18 39.49 3.81
N SER A 1048 24.71 38.66 2.88
CA SER A 1048 23.57 38.98 2.03
C SER A 1048 22.29 38.42 2.63
N VAL A 1049 21.32 39.29 2.91
CA VAL A 1049 20.02 38.97 3.51
C VAL A 1049 18.94 39.14 2.44
N TYR A 1050 18.35 38.04 2.00
CA TYR A 1050 17.30 38.01 0.99
C TYR A 1050 15.93 38.08 1.68
N ILE A 1051 15.15 39.10 1.34
CA ILE A 1051 13.87 39.40 1.98
C ILE A 1051 12.72 39.13 0.99
N PRO A 1052 11.92 38.07 1.21
CA PRO A 1052 10.72 37.81 0.42
C PRO A 1052 9.51 38.60 0.91
N PHE A 1053 8.37 38.40 0.24
CA PHE A 1053 7.07 38.96 0.64
C PHE A 1053 6.47 38.03 1.72
N VAL A 1054 5.95 38.51 2.84
CA VAL A 1054 5.24 39.78 3.07
C VAL A 1054 6.01 40.77 3.94
N ARG A 1055 6.47 40.33 5.12
CA ARG A 1055 7.10 41.15 6.15
C ARG A 1055 7.91 40.31 7.15
N THR A 1056 9.23 40.53 7.22
CA THR A 1056 10.12 39.93 8.21
C THR A 1056 10.65 41.01 9.15
N ASP A 1057 10.46 40.86 10.46
CA ASP A 1057 10.87 41.84 11.46
C ASP A 1057 12.21 41.46 12.11
N PHE A 1058 13.21 42.34 11.98
CA PHE A 1058 14.55 42.16 12.54
C PHE A 1058 14.63 42.77 13.95
N ARG A 1059 14.43 41.92 14.97
CA ARG A 1059 14.41 42.29 16.40
C ARG A 1059 15.74 42.03 17.13
N GLY A 1060 16.62 41.23 16.53
CA GLY A 1060 17.87 40.81 17.14
C GLY A 1060 18.90 41.92 17.40
N ASN A 1061 19.79 41.69 18.38
CA ASN A 1061 20.89 42.61 18.65
C ASN A 1061 22.06 42.36 17.70
N TRP A 1062 22.19 43.20 16.68
CA TRP A 1062 23.25 43.11 15.66
C TRP A 1062 24.31 44.20 15.84
N SER A 1063 24.34 44.89 16.99
CA SER A 1063 25.25 46.03 17.19
C SER A 1063 26.73 45.66 17.21
N ALA A 1064 27.04 44.39 17.42
CA ALA A 1064 28.40 43.86 17.43
C ALA A 1064 28.92 43.50 16.02
N PHE A 1065 28.07 43.49 14.99
CA PHE A 1065 28.50 43.24 13.62
C PHE A 1065 29.15 44.49 13.02
N SER A 1066 30.37 44.37 12.52
CA SER A 1066 31.15 45.48 11.93
C SER A 1066 31.39 45.35 10.43
N GLY A 1067 30.79 44.33 9.80
CA GLY A 1067 30.97 44.01 8.40
C GLY A 1067 29.99 44.71 7.45
N THR A 1068 29.75 44.08 6.30
CA THR A 1068 28.77 44.55 5.30
C THR A 1068 27.47 43.74 5.40
N LEU A 1069 26.34 44.43 5.60
CA LEU A 1069 24.99 43.86 5.54
C LEU A 1069 24.33 44.28 4.23
N ARG A 1070 24.23 43.36 3.27
CA ARG A 1070 23.56 43.60 2.00
C ARG A 1070 22.15 43.06 2.03
N PHE A 1071 21.17 43.95 2.04
CA PHE A 1071 19.77 43.56 1.92
C PHE A 1071 19.39 43.45 0.44
N VAL A 1072 18.77 42.33 0.08
CA VAL A 1072 18.44 41.98 -1.30
C VAL A 1072 16.95 41.66 -1.38
N LYS A 1073 16.27 42.25 -2.35
CA LYS A 1073 14.88 41.90 -2.67
C LYS A 1073 14.80 40.48 -3.21
N SER A 1074 13.91 39.66 -2.64
CA SER A 1074 13.53 38.34 -3.16
C SER A 1074 12.07 38.36 -3.61
N GLY A 1075 11.76 37.86 -4.80
CA GLY A 1075 10.40 37.87 -5.37
C GLY A 1075 9.74 39.25 -5.33
N SER A 1076 8.52 39.32 -4.79
CA SER A 1076 7.76 40.56 -4.60
C SER A 1076 8.08 41.31 -3.30
N GLY A 1077 9.05 40.84 -2.51
CA GLY A 1077 9.43 41.41 -1.21
C GLY A 1077 10.37 42.62 -1.29
N GLY A 1078 11.22 42.76 -0.27
CA GLY A 1078 12.24 43.81 -0.16
C GLY A 1078 12.10 44.75 1.04
N ASP A 1079 11.25 44.44 2.01
CA ASP A 1079 11.05 45.32 3.18
C ASP A 1079 12.01 44.97 4.32
N PHE A 1080 13.11 45.73 4.45
CA PHE A 1080 14.01 45.67 5.60
C PHE A 1080 13.37 46.38 6.79
N ARG A 1081 12.68 45.62 7.65
CA ARG A 1081 11.93 46.13 8.81
C ARG A 1081 12.75 45.98 10.09
N VAL A 1082 13.34 47.07 10.54
CA VAL A 1082 14.08 47.12 11.80
C VAL A 1082 13.08 47.26 12.95
N ASP A 1083 13.07 46.31 13.88
CA ASP A 1083 12.21 46.34 15.06
C ASP A 1083 13.02 46.17 16.36
N ASN A 1084 14.04 47.01 16.53
CA ASN A 1084 14.85 47.04 17.73
C ASN A 1084 15.46 48.43 17.97
N ASN A 1085 16.00 48.64 19.16
CA ASN A 1085 16.68 49.89 19.55
C ASN A 1085 18.22 49.79 19.54
N PHE A 1086 18.79 48.64 19.16
CA PHE A 1086 20.24 48.43 19.10
C PHE A 1086 20.85 49.05 17.85
N GLY A 1087 20.14 48.93 16.72
CA GLY A 1087 20.59 49.33 15.40
C GLY A 1087 21.82 48.57 14.90
N TYR A 1088 22.49 49.17 13.93
CA TYR A 1088 23.64 48.61 13.20
C TYR A 1088 24.82 49.59 13.21
N PRO A 1089 25.25 50.12 14.37
CA PRO A 1089 26.17 51.26 14.48
C PRO A 1089 27.58 51.00 13.93
N ASN A 1090 27.97 49.73 13.77
CA ASN A 1090 29.31 49.35 13.31
C ASN A 1090 29.31 48.79 11.88
N ALA A 1091 28.14 48.50 11.30
CA ALA A 1091 28.04 47.85 10.00
C ALA A 1091 27.91 48.87 8.85
N LEU A 1092 28.38 48.48 7.67
CA LEU A 1092 27.93 49.06 6.40
C LEU A 1092 26.62 48.39 6.00
N VAL A 1093 25.51 49.12 6.08
CA VAL A 1093 24.20 48.70 5.58
C VAL A 1093 24.10 49.07 4.10
N ASP A 1094 23.96 48.06 3.25
CA ASP A 1094 23.83 48.17 1.80
C ASP A 1094 22.41 47.77 1.39
N LEU A 1095 21.60 48.76 1.02
CA LEU A 1095 20.24 48.54 0.52
C LEU A 1095 20.31 48.28 -0.99
N GLY A 1096 20.05 47.04 -1.41
CA GLY A 1096 19.95 46.68 -2.81
C GLY A 1096 18.81 47.37 -3.55
N GLU A 1097 18.79 47.24 -4.87
CA GLU A 1097 17.71 47.78 -5.70
C GLU A 1097 16.35 47.20 -5.27
N GLY A 1098 15.35 48.09 -5.13
CA GLY A 1098 14.00 47.71 -4.73
C GLY A 1098 13.81 47.38 -3.24
N VAL A 1099 14.82 47.57 -2.39
CA VAL A 1099 14.71 47.38 -0.94
C VAL A 1099 14.21 48.66 -0.27
N ASN A 1100 13.16 48.55 0.55
CA ASN A 1100 12.67 49.61 1.40
C ASN A 1100 13.09 49.36 2.85
N ALA A 1101 13.66 50.36 3.51
CA ALA A 1101 14.04 50.27 4.92
C ALA A 1101 13.03 51.01 5.81
N TYR A 1102 12.54 50.34 6.85
CA TYR A 1102 11.60 50.89 7.83
C TYR A 1102 12.13 50.69 9.25
N HIS A 1103 11.87 51.66 10.13
CA HIS A 1103 11.92 51.44 11.58
C HIS A 1103 10.48 51.32 12.06
N VAL A 1104 10.08 50.12 12.48
CA VAL A 1104 8.66 49.81 12.75
C VAL A 1104 8.24 50.11 14.21
N SER A 1105 9.20 50.39 15.09
CA SER A 1105 8.98 50.85 16.47
C SER A 1105 9.28 52.34 16.64
N SER A 1106 8.76 52.97 17.71
CA SER A 1106 9.03 54.38 18.02
C SER A 1106 10.46 54.55 18.56
N GLY A 1107 11.34 55.28 17.86
CA GLY A 1107 12.69 55.56 18.36
C GLY A 1107 13.67 56.10 17.31
N THR A 1108 14.97 55.93 17.58
CA THR A 1108 16.06 56.27 16.64
C THR A 1108 16.99 55.07 16.51
N VAL A 1109 17.19 54.59 15.28
CA VAL A 1109 18.14 53.52 14.94
C VAL A 1109 19.43 54.13 14.42
N LYS A 1110 20.57 53.70 14.97
CA LYS A 1110 21.90 54.10 14.47
C LYS A 1110 22.35 53.14 13.38
N LEU A 1111 22.85 53.67 12.27
CA LEU A 1111 23.54 52.92 11.21
C LEU A 1111 25.00 53.40 11.17
N GLY A 1112 25.96 52.48 11.01
CA GLY A 1112 27.38 52.82 10.91
C GLY A 1112 27.70 53.55 9.60
N ALA A 1113 27.38 52.90 8.48
CA ALA A 1113 27.38 53.51 7.16
C ALA A 1113 26.18 53.00 6.34
N LEU A 1114 25.73 53.79 5.38
CA LEU A 1114 24.63 53.44 4.48
C LEU A 1114 25.07 53.57 3.02
N ARG A 1115 24.87 52.50 2.24
CA ARG A 1115 24.97 52.48 0.78
C ARG A 1115 23.59 52.16 0.21
N ALA A 1116 23.13 52.94 -0.76
CA ALA A 1116 21.85 52.72 -1.44
C ALA A 1116 21.94 53.27 -2.88
N PRO A 1117 21.23 52.68 -3.86
CA PRO A 1117 21.16 53.24 -5.21
C PRO A 1117 20.54 54.64 -5.19
N ALA A 1118 21.05 55.52 -6.06
CA ALA A 1118 20.45 56.84 -6.26
C ALA A 1118 19.06 56.64 -6.86
N ARG A 1119 18.04 57.19 -6.19
CA ARG A 1119 16.66 57.19 -6.70
C ARG A 1119 16.50 58.07 -7.92
#